data_AF-A0A257AND4-F1
#
_entry.id   AF-A0A257AND4-F1
#
_cell.length_a   1.000
_cell.length_b   1.000
_cell.length_c   1.000
_cell.angle_alpha   90.00
_cell.angle_beta   90.00
_cell.angle_gamma   90.00
#
_symmetry.space_group_name_H-M   'P 1'
#
loop_
_entity.id
_entity.type
_entity.pdbx_description
1 polymer ?
#
loop_
_entity_poly.entity_id
_entity_poly.type
_entity_poly.pdbx_seq_one_letter_code
_entity_poly.pdbx_strand_id
1 'polypeptide(L)'
;MMEEYKWFLKDEVVETGLCTFCGACSAVCPNDRIEFREDGPALKTECPRNGQGACKDVCQRVVTFASKIGPNVFGFKAKPPTSLLGQYETAVSARATDAAIREAGQDGGAVTALLTYCFDERLVDGVVATGDAGKPSSRVVRSKSELLETAGSKYSTVPVLSAVKEAGAEGVTNAAVVGLPCHVYGVRKTQFFPGLTAHGYEVGEKGERVKIPKIALVVGLFCTENFNYEKLTKFFAESGVEISKVRKAVVHLDELVVTAETEGGRTATYEFDLNALWNAGCVHDGCVICRDAVSKLADISAGYMGSSKGWTTLLGRTAKGVEVLKAAEEAGYIETKPDVELHRIEEFASLKMQRFNWELKRRLDAGEKVKFYWASDYPGVVGETKGTFYVKIKTNSGLTNAETLVKAAELAKKYGDGSLELTTRQSLEIQGVPGTKVDKLMAELYASGLATIGMGYVTTCVGSDYCTEGLVETKKLAGELTAEFAQRLTPHKIKISISGCPNACSRPTRHDIGLVGQVRPEVDEEKCNGCGRCAELCRVDAISIVLGKAVIDRDKCVGCGWCVRGCPNEAVVELERGYSMWIGGNDARRPAEGILLKSFCTREEIPGLVDAVAKTLVKYKTKPGRERLGNVMKQVGVGKFVNEVLDLA
;
A
#
# COMPACT_ATOMS: atom_id res chain seq x y z
N MET A 1 -27.73 5.63 32.63
CA MET A 1 -26.59 5.23 31.79
C MET A 1 -27.15 4.94 30.42
N MET A 2 -26.77 5.69 29.38
CA MET A 2 -27.12 5.31 28.01
C MET A 2 -26.44 3.98 27.70
N GLU A 3 -27.18 2.97 27.27
CA GLU A 3 -26.58 1.75 26.71
C GLU A 3 -25.71 2.15 25.52
N GLU A 4 -24.40 1.94 25.64
CA GLU A 4 -23.48 2.22 24.55
C GLU A 4 -23.61 1.15 23.47
N TYR A 5 -23.80 1.59 22.22
CA TYR A 5 -23.95 0.70 21.09
C TYR A 5 -22.70 -0.14 20.85
N LYS A 6 -22.89 -1.41 20.50
CA LYS A 6 -21.79 -2.32 20.16
C LYS A 6 -20.99 -1.79 18.98
N TRP A 7 -19.69 -1.62 19.18
CA TRP A 7 -18.80 -1.07 18.15
C TRP A 7 -17.37 -1.58 18.26
N PHE A 8 -16.90 -2.27 17.23
CA PHE A 8 -15.56 -2.89 17.24
C PHE A 8 -14.44 -1.89 17.53
N LEU A 9 -14.52 -0.67 16.98
CA LEU A 9 -13.46 0.32 17.20
C LEU A 9 -13.45 0.86 18.63
N LYS A 10 -14.57 0.83 19.34
CA LYS A 10 -14.63 1.21 20.76
C LYS A 10 -13.70 0.31 21.56
N ASP A 11 -14.02 -0.99 21.57
CA ASP A 11 -13.36 -2.02 22.37
C ASP A 11 -11.89 -2.25 21.95
N GLU A 12 -11.59 -2.10 20.65
CA GLU A 12 -10.29 -2.49 20.10
C GLU A 12 -9.32 -1.34 19.86
N VAL A 13 -9.81 -0.10 19.78
CA VAL A 13 -9.00 1.07 19.39
C VAL A 13 -9.19 2.27 20.30
N VAL A 14 -10.42 2.60 20.71
CA VAL A 14 -10.69 3.78 21.54
C VAL A 14 -10.35 3.50 22.99
N GLU A 15 -10.98 2.49 23.61
CA GLU A 15 -10.78 2.14 25.02
C GLU A 15 -9.36 1.62 25.30
N THR A 16 -8.65 1.15 24.27
CA THR A 16 -7.24 0.74 24.37
C THR A 16 -6.25 1.90 24.18
N GLY A 17 -6.73 3.14 24.07
CA GLY A 17 -5.89 4.33 23.90
C GLY A 17 -5.03 4.30 22.64
N LEU A 18 -5.51 3.64 21.57
CA LEU A 18 -4.79 3.55 20.28
C LEU A 18 -5.25 4.62 19.30
N CYS A 19 -6.51 5.08 19.40
CA CYS A 19 -7.11 6.05 18.50
C CYS A 19 -6.24 7.30 18.35
N THR A 20 -5.98 7.73 17.13
CA THR A 20 -5.21 8.96 16.82
C THR A 20 -6.09 10.09 16.33
N PHE A 21 -7.41 9.99 16.55
CA PHE A 21 -8.37 11.01 16.18
C PHE A 21 -8.37 11.44 14.69
N CYS A 22 -8.03 10.53 13.77
CA CYS A 22 -7.76 10.91 12.37
C CYS A 22 -8.99 11.23 11.50
N GLY A 23 -10.19 10.79 11.88
CA GLY A 23 -11.42 10.98 11.07
C GLY A 23 -11.67 9.95 9.97
N ALA A 24 -10.81 8.95 9.75
CA ALA A 24 -11.02 8.00 8.63
C ALA A 24 -12.32 7.19 8.78
N CYS A 25 -12.70 6.86 10.03
CA CYS A 25 -13.88 6.08 10.34
C CYS A 25 -15.20 6.79 9.99
N SER A 26 -15.32 8.08 10.29
CA SER A 26 -16.47 8.91 9.91
C SER A 26 -16.49 9.15 8.40
N ALA A 27 -15.32 9.38 7.80
CA ALA A 27 -15.19 9.63 6.37
C ALA A 27 -15.84 8.54 5.51
N VAL A 28 -15.77 7.27 5.93
CA VAL A 28 -16.34 6.13 5.18
C VAL A 28 -17.67 5.62 5.71
N CYS A 29 -18.26 6.25 6.74
CA CYS A 29 -19.54 5.84 7.28
C CYS A 29 -20.69 6.44 6.45
N PRO A 30 -21.47 5.63 5.70
CA PRO A 30 -22.56 6.18 4.90
C PRO A 30 -23.72 6.70 5.74
N ASN A 31 -23.93 6.12 6.93
CA ASN A 31 -25.08 6.43 7.79
C ASN A 31 -24.82 7.57 8.79
N ASP A 32 -23.67 8.24 8.72
CA ASP A 32 -23.28 9.38 9.58
C ASP A 32 -23.38 9.15 11.10
N ARG A 33 -23.06 7.93 11.54
CA ARG A 33 -23.30 7.50 12.94
C ARG A 33 -22.17 7.81 13.91
N ILE A 34 -21.06 8.37 13.44
CA ILE A 34 -19.87 8.57 14.27
C ILE A 34 -19.77 10.05 14.64
N GLU A 35 -19.71 10.34 15.92
CA GLU A 35 -19.31 11.65 16.46
C GLU A 35 -17.94 11.57 17.11
N PHE A 36 -17.28 12.70 17.27
CA PHE A 36 -16.00 12.81 17.97
C PHE A 36 -16.20 13.61 19.26
N ARG A 37 -15.99 12.94 20.40
CA ARG A 37 -16.06 13.50 21.77
C ARG A 37 -14.64 13.71 22.32
N GLU A 38 -14.51 14.30 23.50
CA GLU A 38 -13.19 14.58 24.11
C GLU A 38 -12.30 13.33 24.27
N ASP A 39 -12.92 12.19 24.61
CA ASP A 39 -12.28 10.91 24.90
C ASP A 39 -12.11 10.00 23.68
N GLY A 40 -12.75 10.31 22.56
CA GLY A 40 -12.70 9.46 21.38
C GLY A 40 -13.89 9.63 20.44
N PRO A 41 -13.85 9.00 19.26
CA PRO A 41 -15.05 8.82 18.48
C PRO A 41 -16.03 7.89 19.22
N ALA A 42 -17.33 8.11 19.02
CA ALA A 42 -18.42 7.29 19.56
C ALA A 42 -19.56 7.15 18.55
N LEU A 43 -20.41 6.13 18.74
CA LEU A 43 -21.61 5.98 17.93
C LEU A 43 -22.77 6.83 18.50
N LYS A 44 -23.34 7.68 17.65
CA LYS A 44 -24.57 8.44 17.91
C LYS A 44 -25.81 7.55 17.90
N THR A 45 -25.81 6.53 17.04
CA THR A 45 -26.91 5.58 16.86
C THR A 45 -26.35 4.18 16.59
N GLU A 46 -27.16 3.14 16.79
CA GLU A 46 -26.74 1.76 16.56
C GLU A 46 -26.20 1.55 15.14
N CYS A 47 -25.10 0.79 15.00
CA CYS A 47 -24.56 0.44 13.68
C CYS A 47 -25.35 -0.74 13.08
N PRO A 48 -25.86 -0.65 11.84
CA PRO A 48 -26.69 -1.69 11.26
C PRO A 48 -25.89 -2.96 10.92
N ARG A 49 -24.56 -2.87 10.99
CA ARG A 49 -23.60 -3.98 10.85
C ARG A 49 -23.09 -4.48 12.19
N ASN A 50 -23.85 -4.26 13.27
CA ASN A 50 -23.51 -4.69 14.63
C ASN A 50 -22.08 -4.27 15.05
N GLY A 51 -21.73 -3.02 14.74
CA GLY A 51 -20.43 -2.45 15.08
C GLY A 51 -19.26 -2.80 14.15
N GLN A 52 -19.51 -3.48 13.02
CA GLN A 52 -18.47 -3.95 12.08
C GLN A 52 -18.55 -3.30 10.69
N GLY A 53 -18.82 -1.99 10.62
CA GLY A 53 -18.81 -1.24 9.36
C GLY A 53 -17.41 -1.02 8.77
N ALA A 54 -17.34 -0.39 7.60
CA ALA A 54 -16.12 -0.03 6.86
C ALA A 54 -15.15 0.83 7.69
N CYS A 55 -15.64 1.52 8.72
CA CYS A 55 -14.82 2.21 9.70
C CYS A 55 -13.74 1.31 10.31
N LYS A 56 -14.06 0.04 10.60
CA LYS A 56 -13.12 -0.98 11.09
C LYS A 56 -11.97 -1.19 10.11
N ASP A 57 -12.30 -1.30 8.83
CA ASP A 57 -11.35 -1.66 7.79
C ASP A 57 -10.41 -0.52 7.43
N VAL A 58 -10.87 0.74 7.45
CA VAL A 58 -10.03 1.91 7.17
C VAL A 58 -9.23 2.38 8.37
N CYS A 59 -9.60 1.97 9.60
CA CYS A 59 -8.88 2.38 10.80
C CYS A 59 -7.42 1.87 10.77
N GLN A 60 -6.46 2.80 10.75
CA GLN A 60 -5.03 2.47 10.71
C GLN A 60 -4.52 1.76 11.98
N ARG A 61 -5.24 1.89 13.09
CA ARG A 61 -4.94 1.21 14.36
C ARG A 61 -5.49 -0.19 14.48
N VAL A 62 -6.37 -0.60 13.57
CA VAL A 62 -6.73 -2.01 13.43
C VAL A 62 -5.59 -2.74 12.73
N VAL A 63 -5.12 -2.18 11.62
CA VAL A 63 -3.93 -2.59 10.88
C VAL A 63 -3.53 -1.44 9.95
N THR A 64 -2.25 -1.13 9.85
CA THR A 64 -1.74 -0.09 8.94
C THR A 64 -1.70 -0.55 7.48
N PHE A 65 -1.25 -1.80 7.24
CA PHE A 65 -1.03 -2.37 5.90
C PHE A 65 -0.05 -1.57 5.03
N ALA A 66 1.00 -0.98 5.61
CA ALA A 66 1.98 -0.22 4.83
C ALA A 66 2.64 -1.08 3.74
N SER A 67 2.87 -2.38 3.98
CA SER A 67 3.44 -3.32 2.99
C SER A 67 2.58 -3.53 1.75
N LYS A 68 1.27 -3.26 1.83
CA LYS A 68 0.33 -3.36 0.70
C LYS A 68 0.09 -1.99 0.07
N ILE A 69 0.02 -0.94 0.89
CA ILE A 69 -0.22 0.42 0.42
C ILE A 69 1.02 0.98 -0.28
N GLY A 70 2.19 0.86 0.35
CA GLY A 70 3.46 1.39 -0.15
C GLY A 70 3.76 1.03 -1.60
N PRO A 71 3.75 -0.26 -2.00
CA PRO A 71 3.96 -0.64 -3.39
C PRO A 71 3.02 0.06 -4.38
N ASN A 72 1.77 0.30 -4.01
CA ASN A 72 0.81 0.96 -4.90
C ASN A 72 0.97 2.48 -4.92
N VAL A 73 1.51 3.06 -3.86
CA VAL A 73 1.88 4.49 -3.78
C VAL A 73 3.18 4.76 -4.55
N PHE A 74 4.15 3.84 -4.51
CA PHE A 74 5.51 4.00 -5.06
C PHE A 74 5.75 3.23 -6.37
N GLY A 75 4.71 2.87 -7.11
CA GLY A 75 4.85 2.20 -8.42
C GLY A 75 5.63 0.88 -8.37
N PHE A 76 5.37 0.06 -7.34
CA PHE A 76 5.96 -1.25 -7.07
C PHE A 76 7.46 -1.27 -6.77
N LYS A 77 8.05 -0.09 -6.51
CA LYS A 77 9.45 0.06 -6.09
C LYS A 77 9.60 0.22 -4.56
N ALA A 78 8.53 -0.06 -3.81
CA ALA A 78 8.50 0.13 -2.37
C ALA A 78 9.54 -0.75 -1.66
N LYS A 79 10.45 -0.11 -0.93
CA LYS A 79 11.41 -0.82 -0.06
C LYS A 79 10.73 -1.27 1.24
N PRO A 80 11.21 -2.35 1.89
CA PRO A 80 10.78 -2.71 3.23
C PRO A 80 10.94 -1.53 4.21
N PRO A 81 10.13 -1.45 5.28
CA PRO A 81 10.15 -0.32 6.23
C PRO A 81 11.34 -0.42 7.21
N THR A 82 12.55 -0.61 6.71
CA THR A 82 13.78 -0.72 7.53
C THR A 82 14.37 0.64 7.91
N SER A 83 14.04 1.70 7.16
CA SER A 83 14.48 3.08 7.45
C SER A 83 13.43 3.86 8.25
N LEU A 84 13.92 4.72 9.15
CA LEU A 84 13.09 5.67 9.88
C LEU A 84 12.47 6.74 8.95
N LEU A 85 13.18 7.15 7.91
CA LEU A 85 12.68 8.14 6.94
C LEU A 85 11.70 7.54 5.92
N GLY A 86 11.73 6.21 5.75
CA GLY A 86 11.03 5.53 4.67
C GLY A 86 11.64 5.84 3.29
N GLN A 87 10.91 5.50 2.23
CA GLN A 87 11.33 5.79 0.86
C GLN A 87 11.04 7.24 0.48
N TYR A 88 11.99 7.85 -0.21
CA TYR A 88 11.84 9.13 -0.91
C TYR A 88 12.77 9.18 -2.13
N GLU A 89 12.46 10.04 -3.09
CA GLU A 89 13.20 10.22 -4.34
C GLU A 89 14.04 11.51 -4.33
N THR A 90 13.58 12.56 -3.63
CA THR A 90 14.30 13.82 -3.46
C THR A 90 14.05 14.44 -2.09
N ALA A 91 15.01 15.25 -1.62
CA ALA A 91 14.92 16.03 -0.39
C ALA A 91 15.46 17.45 -0.67
N VAL A 92 14.64 18.48 -0.42
CA VAL A 92 15.00 19.88 -0.63
C VAL A 92 14.52 20.75 0.53
N SER A 93 15.24 21.83 0.83
CA SER A 93 14.70 22.93 1.64
C SER A 93 13.95 23.85 0.70
N ALA A 94 12.72 24.22 1.03
CA ALA A 94 11.89 25.09 0.20
C ALA A 94 11.22 26.21 1.00
N ARG A 95 10.93 27.34 0.36
CA ARG A 95 10.08 28.40 0.93
C ARG A 95 9.24 29.05 -0.15
N ALA A 96 8.13 29.65 0.25
CA ALA A 96 7.27 30.43 -0.63
C ALA A 96 7.99 31.70 -1.10
N THR A 97 7.83 32.00 -2.38
CA THR A 97 8.30 33.25 -2.99
C THR A 97 7.37 34.42 -2.62
N ASP A 98 6.07 34.16 -2.52
CA ASP A 98 5.06 35.10 -2.06
C ASP A 98 5.25 35.44 -0.57
N ALA A 99 5.36 36.74 -0.28
CA ALA A 99 5.62 37.24 1.06
C ALA A 99 4.47 37.00 2.04
N ALA A 100 3.20 37.11 1.59
CA ALA A 100 2.04 36.88 2.43
C ALA A 100 1.91 35.39 2.80
N ILE A 101 2.16 34.49 1.85
CA ILE A 101 2.21 33.05 2.13
C ILE A 101 3.35 32.74 3.10
N ARG A 102 4.53 33.36 2.90
CA ARG A 102 5.70 33.16 3.76
C ARG A 102 5.48 33.63 5.19
N GLU A 103 4.75 34.73 5.38
CA GLU A 103 4.42 35.28 6.69
C GLU A 103 3.34 34.47 7.43
N ALA A 104 2.28 34.06 6.72
CA ALA A 104 1.21 33.24 7.29
C ALA A 104 1.63 31.78 7.53
N GLY A 105 2.56 31.27 6.74
CA GLY A 105 3.00 29.88 6.75
C GLY A 105 3.99 29.55 7.86
N GLN A 106 3.95 28.28 8.30
CA GLN A 106 5.01 27.73 9.16
C GLN A 106 6.28 27.50 8.32
N ASP A 107 7.45 27.85 8.87
CA ASP A 107 8.78 27.52 8.33
C ASP A 107 8.94 27.83 6.83
N GLY A 108 8.48 29.00 6.38
CA GLY A 108 8.63 29.44 5.00
C GLY A 108 7.42 29.16 4.11
N GLY A 109 6.34 28.55 4.60
CA GLY A 109 5.05 28.50 3.90
C GLY A 109 5.02 27.64 2.63
N ALA A 110 6.01 26.75 2.45
CA ALA A 110 6.16 25.98 1.21
C ALA A 110 4.95 25.09 0.89
N VAL A 111 4.32 24.48 1.91
CA VAL A 111 3.11 23.64 1.72
C VAL A 111 1.96 24.46 1.14
N THR A 112 1.71 25.65 1.70
CA THR A 112 0.67 26.57 1.23
C THR A 112 0.96 27.04 -0.20
N ALA A 113 2.22 27.35 -0.53
CA ALA A 113 2.63 27.72 -1.88
C ALA A 113 2.42 26.58 -2.89
N LEU A 114 2.80 25.34 -2.54
CA LEU A 114 2.55 24.16 -3.38
C LEU A 114 1.07 23.94 -3.67
N LEU A 115 0.21 24.11 -2.66
CA LEU A 115 -1.24 23.95 -2.83
C LEU A 115 -1.85 25.10 -3.63
N THR A 116 -1.29 26.31 -3.51
CA THR A 116 -1.67 27.46 -4.35
C THR A 116 -1.37 27.17 -5.81
N TYR A 117 -0.16 26.68 -6.11
CA TYR A 117 0.20 26.19 -7.44
C TYR A 117 -0.78 25.11 -7.94
N CYS A 118 -1.12 24.14 -7.09
CA CYS A 118 -2.06 23.07 -7.46
C CYS A 118 -3.48 23.60 -7.78
N PHE A 119 -3.93 24.67 -7.12
CA PHE A 119 -5.19 25.33 -7.46
C PHE A 119 -5.11 26.06 -8.81
N ASP A 120 -4.03 26.81 -9.04
CA ASP A 120 -3.83 27.59 -10.26
C ASP A 120 -3.74 26.73 -11.51
N GLU A 121 -2.98 25.64 -11.43
CA GLU A 121 -2.84 24.65 -12.51
C GLU A 121 -4.02 23.66 -12.56
N ARG A 122 -5.05 23.85 -11.73
CA ARG A 122 -6.26 23.01 -11.66
C ARG A 122 -5.94 21.53 -11.44
N LEU A 123 -4.85 21.23 -10.75
CA LEU A 123 -4.50 19.89 -10.31
C LEU A 123 -5.45 19.39 -9.22
N VAL A 124 -6.04 20.32 -8.47
CA VAL A 124 -7.06 20.09 -7.44
C VAL A 124 -8.16 21.15 -7.50
N ASP A 125 -9.38 20.77 -7.09
CA ASP A 125 -10.54 21.65 -6.92
C ASP A 125 -11.03 21.75 -5.46
N GLY A 126 -10.24 21.19 -4.54
CA GLY A 126 -10.42 21.35 -3.10
C GLY A 126 -9.23 20.81 -2.29
N VAL A 127 -9.04 21.35 -1.09
CA VAL A 127 -8.03 20.87 -0.13
C VAL A 127 -8.70 20.51 1.17
N VAL A 128 -8.41 19.33 1.71
CA VAL A 128 -8.80 18.93 3.07
C VAL A 128 -7.63 19.16 4.00
N ALA A 129 -7.81 20.03 4.99
CA ALA A 129 -6.78 20.41 5.95
C ALA A 129 -7.39 20.75 7.32
N THR A 130 -6.52 21.00 8.31
CA THR A 130 -6.93 21.62 9.57
C THR A 130 -7.03 23.13 9.38
N GLY A 131 -8.18 23.73 9.66
CA GLY A 131 -8.31 25.18 9.76
C GLY A 131 -8.54 25.65 11.19
N ASP A 132 -8.64 26.97 11.35
CA ASP A 132 -8.78 27.61 12.65
C ASP A 132 -9.80 28.76 12.56
N ALA A 133 -10.95 28.55 13.19
CA ALA A 133 -12.00 29.56 13.33
C ALA A 133 -12.28 29.81 14.82
N GLY A 134 -11.21 30.01 15.59
CA GLY A 134 -11.24 30.14 17.05
C GLY A 134 -11.09 28.81 17.79
N LYS A 135 -11.36 27.69 17.11
CA LYS A 135 -11.01 26.32 17.54
C LYS A 135 -10.54 25.52 16.32
N PRO A 136 -9.45 24.75 16.42
CA PRO A 136 -9.00 23.87 15.34
C PRO A 136 -10.10 22.91 14.89
N SER A 137 -10.37 22.87 13.59
CA SER A 137 -11.44 22.09 12.98
C SER A 137 -11.05 21.55 11.60
N SER A 138 -11.72 20.48 11.15
CA SER A 138 -11.54 19.96 9.79
C SER A 138 -12.20 20.91 8.80
N ARG A 139 -11.50 21.25 7.70
CA ARG A 139 -11.97 22.20 6.70
C ARG A 139 -11.83 21.64 5.29
N VAL A 140 -12.83 21.94 4.47
CA VAL A 140 -12.77 21.85 3.00
C VAL A 140 -12.45 23.24 2.49
N VAL A 141 -11.28 23.41 1.90
CA VAL A 141 -10.80 24.68 1.33
C VAL A 141 -11.06 24.67 -0.17
N ARG A 142 -11.69 25.73 -0.68
CA ARG A 142 -12.07 25.88 -2.09
C ARG A 142 -11.40 27.05 -2.80
N SER A 143 -10.71 27.90 -2.06
CA SER A 143 -10.08 29.10 -2.60
C SER A 143 -8.72 29.36 -1.96
N LYS A 144 -7.89 30.19 -2.61
CA LYS A 144 -6.58 30.60 -2.09
C LYS A 144 -6.69 31.41 -0.79
N SER A 145 -7.70 32.25 -0.67
CA SER A 145 -7.96 33.03 0.55
C SER A 145 -8.27 32.11 1.72
N GLU A 146 -9.16 31.13 1.52
CA GLU A 146 -9.44 30.11 2.53
C GLU A 146 -8.20 29.27 2.87
N LEU A 147 -7.34 28.99 1.88
CA LEU A 147 -6.11 28.24 2.11
C LEU A 147 -5.16 28.99 3.05
N LEU A 148 -5.00 30.30 2.88
CA LEU A 148 -4.21 31.15 3.76
C LEU A 148 -4.74 31.14 5.20
N GLU A 149 -6.05 31.12 5.41
CA GLU A 149 -6.67 31.01 6.75
C GLU A 149 -6.32 29.68 7.45
N THR A 150 -6.04 28.63 6.68
CA THR A 150 -5.60 27.33 7.23
C THR A 150 -4.09 27.27 7.51
N ALA A 151 -3.29 28.25 7.08
CA ALA A 151 -1.83 28.23 7.20
C ALA A 151 -1.33 28.32 8.65
N GLY A 152 -0.18 27.70 8.93
CA GLY A 152 0.43 27.66 10.27
C GLY A 152 0.07 26.41 11.07
N SER A 153 0.84 26.14 12.13
CA SER A 153 0.69 24.94 12.96
C SER A 153 -0.43 25.05 13.97
N LYS A 154 -1.32 24.05 13.99
CA LYS A 154 -2.39 23.91 14.98
C LYS A 154 -2.14 22.64 15.78
N TYR A 155 -1.63 22.80 17.00
CA TYR A 155 -1.27 21.70 17.90
C TYR A 155 -2.49 21.18 18.68
N SER A 156 -3.54 20.81 17.95
CA SER A 156 -4.69 20.12 18.51
C SER A 156 -5.11 18.95 17.63
N THR A 157 -5.55 17.85 18.25
CA THR A 157 -6.07 16.69 17.52
C THR A 157 -7.42 17.01 16.90
N VAL A 158 -7.49 16.92 15.57
CA VAL A 158 -8.68 17.20 14.77
C VAL A 158 -8.93 16.03 13.82
N PRO A 159 -10.18 15.56 13.66
CA PRO A 159 -10.53 14.49 12.73
C PRO A 159 -10.57 14.99 11.28
N VAL A 160 -9.41 15.43 10.77
CA VAL A 160 -9.25 16.06 9.43
C VAL A 160 -9.92 15.25 8.33
N LEU A 161 -9.83 13.92 8.38
CA LEU A 161 -10.38 13.08 7.32
C LEU A 161 -11.92 13.05 7.30
N SER A 162 -12.62 13.49 8.35
CA SER A 162 -14.08 13.65 8.31
C SER A 162 -14.51 14.58 7.17
N ALA A 163 -13.73 15.64 6.93
CA ALA A 163 -13.97 16.59 5.84
C ALA A 163 -13.76 15.99 4.43
N VAL A 164 -13.17 14.80 4.29
CA VAL A 164 -13.10 14.11 2.98
C VAL A 164 -14.50 13.72 2.49
N LYS A 165 -15.39 13.31 3.40
CA LYS A 165 -16.79 13.00 3.08
C LYS A 165 -17.55 14.27 2.70
N GLU A 166 -17.34 15.35 3.45
CA GLU A 166 -17.94 16.67 3.18
C GLU A 166 -17.51 17.20 1.82
N ALA A 167 -16.20 17.15 1.52
CA ALA A 167 -15.65 17.55 0.23
C ALA A 167 -16.36 16.84 -0.94
N GLY A 168 -16.53 15.52 -0.86
CA GLY A 168 -17.24 14.76 -1.90
C GLY A 168 -18.75 15.05 -1.97
N ALA A 169 -19.39 15.35 -0.83
CA ALA A 169 -20.79 15.75 -0.79
C ALA A 169 -21.04 17.13 -1.42
N GLU A 170 -20.10 18.06 -1.22
CA GLU A 170 -20.09 19.41 -1.79
C GLU A 170 -19.54 19.46 -3.23
N GLY A 171 -19.24 18.31 -3.85
CA GLY A 171 -18.83 18.24 -5.25
C GLY A 171 -17.36 18.51 -5.55
N VAL A 172 -16.43 18.45 -4.57
CA VAL A 172 -14.99 18.29 -4.88
C VAL A 172 -14.81 17.02 -5.70
N THR A 173 -14.11 17.10 -6.83
CA THR A 173 -13.82 15.93 -7.67
C THR A 173 -12.38 15.46 -7.50
N ASN A 174 -11.44 16.38 -7.30
CA ASN A 174 -10.00 16.15 -7.17
C ASN A 174 -9.45 16.90 -5.96
N ALA A 175 -9.30 16.20 -4.84
CA ALA A 175 -8.85 16.81 -3.58
C ALA A 175 -7.34 16.65 -3.36
N ALA A 176 -6.68 17.64 -2.76
CA ALA A 176 -5.46 17.41 -1.98
C ALA A 176 -5.81 17.20 -0.50
N VAL A 177 -4.99 16.45 0.21
CA VAL A 177 -5.12 16.26 1.66
C VAL A 177 -3.81 16.65 2.33
N VAL A 178 -3.89 17.59 3.28
CA VAL A 178 -2.79 17.96 4.17
C VAL A 178 -3.05 17.37 5.54
N GLY A 179 -2.11 16.61 6.07
CA GLY A 179 -2.31 16.02 7.38
C GLY A 179 -1.08 15.41 8.01
N LEU A 180 -1.24 15.00 9.26
CA LEU A 180 -0.22 14.32 10.04
C LEU A 180 -0.06 12.86 9.56
N PRO A 181 0.98 12.13 10.00
CA PRO A 181 1.20 10.74 9.58
C PRO A 181 -0.03 9.84 9.77
N CYS A 182 -0.78 10.01 10.87
CA CYS A 182 -2.03 9.27 11.09
C CYS A 182 -3.13 9.58 10.07
N HIS A 183 -3.22 10.82 9.58
CA HIS A 183 -4.12 11.22 8.50
C HIS A 183 -3.66 10.62 7.17
N VAL A 184 -2.35 10.59 6.92
CA VAL A 184 -1.77 9.96 5.72
C VAL A 184 -2.12 8.48 5.65
N TYR A 185 -1.91 7.70 6.72
CA TYR A 185 -2.35 6.30 6.74
C TYR A 185 -3.86 6.17 6.54
N GLY A 186 -4.66 7.00 7.21
CA GLY A 186 -6.12 6.99 7.08
C GLY A 186 -6.60 7.26 5.66
N VAL A 187 -6.09 8.32 5.00
CA VAL A 187 -6.48 8.67 3.62
C VAL A 187 -6.01 7.62 2.62
N ARG A 188 -4.78 7.11 2.75
CA ARG A 188 -4.30 6.04 1.87
C ARG A 188 -5.13 4.77 2.04
N LYS A 189 -5.48 4.40 3.28
CA LYS A 189 -6.39 3.28 3.51
C LYS A 189 -7.75 3.51 2.88
N THR A 190 -8.30 4.72 2.94
CA THR A 190 -9.55 5.07 2.24
C THR A 190 -9.41 4.98 0.71
N GLN A 191 -8.31 5.47 0.13
CA GLN A 191 -8.04 5.38 -1.32
C GLN A 191 -7.99 3.92 -1.80
N PHE A 192 -7.28 3.07 -1.06
CA PHE A 192 -7.06 1.67 -1.44
C PHE A 192 -8.08 0.71 -0.82
N PHE A 193 -9.06 1.20 -0.07
CA PHE A 193 -10.00 0.39 0.72
C PHE A 193 -10.65 -0.75 -0.09
N PRO A 194 -11.18 -0.53 -1.31
CA PRO A 194 -11.75 -1.61 -2.11
C PRO A 194 -10.75 -2.71 -2.51
N GLY A 195 -9.46 -2.39 -2.60
CA GLY A 195 -8.40 -3.34 -2.92
C GLY A 195 -7.77 -4.01 -1.69
N LEU A 196 -7.79 -3.34 -0.52
CA LEU A 196 -7.17 -3.81 0.71
C LEU A 196 -7.98 -4.89 1.41
N THR A 197 -9.30 -4.76 1.40
CA THR A 197 -10.22 -5.74 1.98
C THR A 197 -11.01 -6.42 0.87
N ALA A 198 -11.42 -7.68 1.09
CA ALA A 198 -12.26 -8.38 0.13
C ALA A 198 -13.73 -7.87 0.15
N HIS A 199 -13.92 -6.59 0.45
CA HIS A 199 -15.20 -5.94 0.65
C HIS A 199 -15.29 -4.73 -0.29
N GLY A 200 -16.47 -4.53 -0.88
CA GLY A 200 -16.77 -3.29 -1.60
C GLY A 200 -17.08 -2.15 -0.63
N TYR A 201 -17.31 -0.95 -1.18
CA TYR A 201 -17.79 0.18 -0.40
C TYR A 201 -19.06 -0.17 0.38
N GLU A 202 -19.14 0.32 1.62
CA GLU A 202 -20.36 0.23 2.41
C GLU A 202 -21.47 1.05 1.76
N VAL A 203 -22.68 0.50 1.80
CA VAL A 203 -23.89 1.12 1.28
C VAL A 203 -24.74 1.49 2.50
N GLY A 204 -25.26 2.72 2.50
CA GLY A 204 -26.15 3.23 3.54
C GLY A 204 -27.53 2.58 3.49
N GLU A 205 -28.34 2.90 4.49
CA GLU A 205 -29.69 2.33 4.66
C GLU A 205 -30.64 2.66 3.49
N LYS A 206 -30.39 3.75 2.75
CA LYS A 206 -31.18 4.16 1.58
C LYS A 206 -30.52 3.75 0.25
N GLY A 207 -29.48 2.92 0.27
CA GLY A 207 -28.77 2.48 -0.93
C GLY A 207 -27.68 3.44 -1.42
N GLU A 208 -27.45 4.55 -0.72
CA GLU A 208 -26.45 5.56 -1.01
C GLU A 208 -25.03 5.06 -0.71
N ARG A 209 -24.06 5.57 -1.46
CA ARG A 209 -22.64 5.37 -1.20
C ARG A 209 -22.01 6.68 -0.77
N VAL A 210 -21.03 6.59 0.11
CA VAL A 210 -20.20 7.75 0.42
C VAL A 210 -19.49 8.21 -0.86
N LYS A 211 -19.64 9.49 -1.19
CA LYS A 211 -18.87 10.14 -2.24
C LYS A 211 -17.54 10.56 -1.65
N ILE A 212 -16.47 9.88 -2.07
CA ILE A 212 -15.09 10.26 -1.73
C ILE A 212 -14.47 10.87 -2.99
N PRO A 213 -13.92 12.09 -2.93
CA PRO A 213 -13.25 12.69 -4.08
C PRO A 213 -12.01 11.87 -4.46
N LYS A 214 -11.56 12.00 -5.71
CA LYS A 214 -10.25 11.47 -6.09
C LYS A 214 -9.19 12.25 -5.32
N ILE A 215 -8.44 11.57 -4.46
CA ILE A 215 -7.34 12.21 -3.74
C ILE A 215 -6.15 12.30 -4.70
N ALA A 216 -5.95 13.48 -5.26
CA ALA A 216 -4.93 13.76 -6.24
C ALA A 216 -3.54 13.87 -5.59
N LEU A 217 -3.42 14.54 -4.45
CA LEU A 217 -2.14 14.79 -3.78
C LEU A 217 -2.29 14.61 -2.27
N VAL A 218 -1.33 13.94 -1.63
CA VAL A 218 -1.25 13.81 -0.17
C VAL A 218 0.02 14.49 0.31
N VAL A 219 -0.13 15.60 1.03
CA VAL A 219 0.98 16.29 1.72
C VAL A 219 0.98 15.88 3.18
N GLY A 220 2.01 15.16 3.59
CA GLY A 220 2.15 14.62 4.93
C GLY A 220 3.10 15.45 5.80
N LEU A 221 2.60 16.07 6.85
CA LEU A 221 3.42 16.87 7.75
C LEU A 221 4.30 16.00 8.66
N PHE A 222 5.43 16.53 9.09
CA PHE A 222 6.23 15.95 10.17
C PHE A 222 5.48 16.13 11.49
N CYS A 223 5.54 15.11 12.36
CA CYS A 223 4.77 15.10 13.60
C CYS A 223 5.40 14.18 14.65
N THR A 224 5.77 14.73 15.80
CA THR A 224 6.12 13.97 17.00
C THR A 224 4.87 13.59 17.77
N GLU A 225 4.05 14.58 18.11
CA GLU A 225 2.84 14.42 18.90
C GLU A 225 1.82 15.51 18.60
N ASN A 226 0.61 15.31 19.13
CA ASN A 226 -0.45 16.27 19.06
C ASN A 226 -1.30 16.19 20.34
N PHE A 227 -1.96 17.28 20.70
CA PHE A 227 -2.55 17.47 22.02
C PHE A 227 -4.08 17.44 21.99
N ASN A 228 -4.69 16.96 23.07
CA ASN A 228 -6.11 17.08 23.30
C ASN A 228 -6.46 18.55 23.59
N TYR A 229 -7.38 19.13 22.81
CA TYR A 229 -7.75 20.54 22.92
C TYR A 229 -8.18 20.95 24.34
N GLU A 230 -9.07 20.17 24.96
CA GLU A 230 -9.68 20.52 26.25
C GLU A 230 -8.65 20.42 27.38
N LYS A 231 -7.81 19.38 27.36
CA LYS A 231 -6.71 19.23 28.33
C LYS A 231 -5.66 20.32 28.17
N LEU A 232 -5.28 20.64 26.93
CA LEU A 232 -4.34 21.72 26.64
C LEU A 232 -4.91 23.08 27.07
N THR A 233 -6.20 23.31 26.85
CA THR A 233 -6.90 24.53 27.29
C THR A 233 -6.84 24.68 28.80
N LYS A 234 -7.09 23.60 29.56
CA LYS A 234 -6.99 23.60 31.03
C LYS A 234 -5.56 23.90 31.49
N PHE A 235 -4.57 23.25 30.89
CA PHE A 235 -3.16 23.45 31.21
C PHE A 235 -2.69 24.90 30.95
N PHE A 236 -3.09 25.47 29.81
CA PHE A 236 -2.80 26.87 29.50
C PHE A 236 -3.51 27.83 30.45
N ALA A 237 -4.78 27.57 30.78
CA ALA A 237 -5.52 28.41 31.73
C ALA A 237 -4.87 28.42 33.12
N GLU A 238 -4.39 27.27 33.60
CA GLU A 238 -3.61 27.15 34.85
C GLU A 238 -2.29 27.95 34.81
N SER A 239 -1.76 28.16 33.61
CA SER A 239 -0.55 28.95 33.35
C SER A 239 -0.84 30.41 32.97
N GLY A 240 -2.10 30.85 33.04
CA GLY A 240 -2.51 32.22 32.73
C GLY A 240 -2.59 32.55 31.22
N VAL A 241 -2.66 31.54 30.35
CA VAL A 241 -2.78 31.69 28.89
C VAL A 241 -4.16 31.25 28.42
N GLU A 242 -4.88 32.14 27.73
CA GLU A 242 -6.17 31.81 27.12
C GLU A 242 -5.95 31.24 25.71
N ILE A 243 -6.34 29.98 25.48
CA ILE A 243 -6.08 29.29 24.20
C ILE A 243 -6.71 29.99 22.99
N SER A 244 -7.86 30.66 23.18
CA SER A 244 -8.58 31.41 22.14
C SER A 244 -7.78 32.62 21.62
N LYS A 245 -6.84 33.12 22.43
CA LYS A 245 -5.97 34.26 22.12
C LYS A 245 -4.61 33.82 21.57
N VAL A 246 -4.36 32.51 21.45
CA VAL A 246 -3.14 31.99 20.83
C VAL A 246 -3.16 32.29 19.34
N ARG A 247 -2.12 32.98 18.86
CA ARG A 247 -1.95 33.33 17.45
C ARG A 247 -0.95 32.43 16.74
N LYS A 248 0.06 31.95 17.48
CA LYS A 248 1.11 31.10 16.94
C LYS A 248 1.58 30.12 18.00
N ALA A 249 1.79 28.88 17.59
CA ALA A 249 2.44 27.88 18.42
C ALA A 249 3.53 27.21 17.59
N VAL A 250 4.69 26.96 18.19
CA VAL A 250 5.83 26.33 17.54
C VAL A 250 6.48 25.38 18.54
N VAL A 251 6.70 24.14 18.13
CA VAL A 251 7.53 23.22 18.90
C VAL A 251 8.98 23.40 18.48
N HIS A 252 9.84 23.71 19.44
CA HIS A 252 11.28 23.74 19.25
C HIS A 252 11.93 22.80 20.26
N LEU A 253 12.58 21.74 19.77
CA LEU A 253 13.19 20.69 20.59
C LEU A 253 12.20 20.10 21.62
N ASP A 254 12.38 20.42 22.89
CA ASP A 254 11.64 19.97 24.06
C ASP A 254 10.64 21.00 24.59
N GLU A 255 10.46 22.13 23.91
CA GLU A 255 9.58 23.21 24.33
C GLU A 255 8.48 23.50 23.29
N LEU A 256 7.28 23.78 23.80
CA LEU A 256 6.19 24.38 23.06
C LEU A 256 6.18 25.90 23.33
N VAL A 257 6.54 26.67 22.31
CA VAL A 257 6.55 28.13 22.36
C VAL A 257 5.22 28.65 21.81
N VAL A 258 4.48 29.38 22.63
CA VAL A 258 3.15 29.90 22.34
C VAL A 258 3.18 31.43 22.35
N THR A 259 2.75 32.04 21.27
CA THR A 259 2.50 33.49 21.19
C THR A 259 1.00 33.75 21.28
N ALA A 260 0.58 34.50 22.30
CA ALA A 260 -0.82 34.82 22.56
C ALA A 260 -1.04 36.33 22.80
N GLU A 261 -2.24 36.81 22.49
CA GLU A 261 -2.67 38.18 22.84
C GLU A 261 -3.00 38.29 24.33
N THR A 262 -2.57 39.39 24.94
CA THR A 262 -2.82 39.75 26.34
C THR A 262 -4.01 40.72 26.46
N GLU A 263 -4.57 40.91 27.66
CA GLU A 263 -5.74 41.80 27.91
C GLU A 263 -5.53 43.29 27.53
N GLY A 264 -4.33 43.69 27.10
CA GLY A 264 -4.04 45.04 26.58
C GLY A 264 -3.79 45.11 25.07
N GLY A 265 -4.09 44.06 24.29
CA GLY A 265 -3.85 44.01 22.85
C GLY A 265 -2.37 43.84 22.44
N ARG A 266 -1.48 43.59 23.41
CA ARG A 266 -0.07 43.25 23.17
C ARG A 266 0.10 41.75 23.07
N THR A 267 1.06 41.28 22.28
CA THR A 267 1.42 39.85 22.20
C THR A 267 2.49 39.50 23.23
N ALA A 268 2.32 38.38 23.93
CA ALA A 268 3.31 37.78 24.82
C ALA A 268 3.69 36.38 24.33
N THR A 269 4.91 35.96 24.65
CA THR A 269 5.42 34.62 24.34
C THR A 269 5.56 33.83 25.63
N TYR A 270 5.09 32.58 25.62
CA TYR A 270 5.11 31.63 26.72
C TYR A 270 5.84 30.37 26.27
N GLU A 271 6.69 29.82 27.14
CA GLU A 271 7.47 28.62 26.87
C GLU A 271 7.01 27.51 27.83
N PHE A 272 6.65 26.37 27.27
CA PHE A 272 6.17 25.22 28.04
C PHE A 272 7.02 23.98 27.74
N ASP A 273 7.57 23.36 28.78
CA ASP A 273 8.27 22.09 28.65
C ASP A 273 7.30 20.98 28.19
N LEU A 274 7.68 20.24 27.13
CA LEU A 274 6.84 19.19 26.55
C LEU A 274 6.62 18.02 27.51
N ASN A 275 7.57 17.73 28.42
CA ASN A 275 7.37 16.68 29.42
C ASN A 275 6.33 17.10 30.46
N ALA A 276 6.22 18.39 30.78
CA ALA A 276 5.16 18.91 31.64
C ALA A 276 3.78 18.72 30.99
N LEU A 277 3.63 19.02 29.70
CA LEU A 277 2.40 18.71 28.96
C LEU A 277 2.09 17.21 28.94
N TRP A 278 3.13 16.38 28.79
CA TRP A 278 2.99 14.92 28.81
C TRP A 278 2.51 14.42 30.18
N ASN A 279 3.13 14.88 31.25
CA ASN A 279 2.78 14.51 32.63
C ASN A 279 1.38 15.02 33.02
N ALA A 280 0.95 16.15 32.46
CA ALA A 280 -0.42 16.65 32.57
C ALA A 280 -1.43 15.87 31.70
N GLY A 281 -0.98 14.87 30.93
CA GLY A 281 -1.83 14.05 30.06
C GLY A 281 -2.41 14.81 28.86
N CYS A 282 -1.80 15.93 28.47
CA CYS A 282 -2.26 16.76 27.34
C CYS A 282 -2.01 16.08 25.99
N VAL A 283 -0.97 15.24 25.90
CA VAL A 283 -0.69 14.49 24.67
C VAL A 283 -1.78 13.45 24.44
N HIS A 284 -2.28 13.38 23.22
CA HIS A 284 -3.31 12.42 22.88
C HIS A 284 -2.76 10.99 22.93
N ASP A 285 -3.44 10.08 23.63
CA ASP A 285 -2.97 8.72 23.93
C ASP A 285 -2.50 7.94 22.69
N GLY A 286 -3.23 8.05 21.56
CA GLY A 286 -2.81 7.37 20.34
C GLY A 286 -1.50 7.87 19.74
N CYS A 287 -1.06 9.09 20.07
CA CYS A 287 0.23 9.64 19.62
C CYS A 287 1.40 8.92 20.28
N VAL A 288 1.25 8.50 21.53
CA VAL A 288 2.33 7.88 22.33
C VAL A 288 2.73 6.51 21.80
N ILE A 289 1.81 5.85 21.10
CA ILE A 289 2.01 4.55 20.44
C ILE A 289 2.09 4.69 18.91
N CYS A 290 2.48 5.86 18.39
CA CYS A 290 2.68 6.12 16.96
C CYS A 290 4.14 5.96 16.52
N ARG A 291 4.37 5.28 15.40
CA ARG A 291 5.72 4.96 14.87
C ARG A 291 6.21 5.86 13.73
N ASP A 292 5.36 6.74 13.21
CA ASP A 292 5.68 7.54 12.03
C ASP A 292 5.78 9.02 12.37
N ALA A 293 6.96 9.58 12.14
CA ALA A 293 7.26 10.99 12.39
C ALA A 293 7.24 11.82 11.11
N VAL A 294 7.41 11.20 9.94
CA VAL A 294 7.75 11.89 8.69
C VAL A 294 6.76 11.60 7.57
N SER A 295 5.60 11.00 7.88
CA SER A 295 4.53 10.71 6.93
C SER A 295 4.99 9.85 5.74
N LYS A 296 5.50 8.65 6.03
CA LYS A 296 6.23 7.79 5.06
C LYS A 296 5.44 7.41 3.80
N LEU A 297 4.12 7.51 3.82
CA LEU A 297 3.24 7.16 2.68
C LEU A 297 2.62 8.37 1.96
N ALA A 298 3.09 9.59 2.24
CA ALA A 298 2.64 10.78 1.53
C ALA A 298 3.23 10.85 0.12
N ASP A 299 2.70 11.72 -0.73
CA ASP A 299 3.34 12.08 -2.01
C ASP A 299 4.52 13.04 -1.76
N ILE A 300 4.30 14.02 -0.88
CA ILE A 300 5.29 14.95 -0.39
C ILE A 300 5.21 14.94 1.13
N SER A 301 6.34 14.84 1.82
CA SER A 301 6.38 15.09 3.26
C SER A 301 7.03 16.43 3.56
N ALA A 302 6.50 17.14 4.55
CA ALA A 302 6.90 18.49 4.86
C ALA A 302 7.10 18.72 6.36
N GLY A 303 8.18 19.40 6.74
CA GLY A 303 8.39 19.80 8.13
C GLY A 303 9.60 20.70 8.28
N TYR A 304 9.88 21.14 9.51
CA TYR A 304 10.95 22.08 9.79
C TYR A 304 12.32 21.40 9.94
N MET A 305 12.34 20.15 10.39
CA MET A 305 13.57 19.41 10.69
C MET A 305 14.35 19.08 9.44
N GLY A 306 15.65 19.41 9.45
CA GLY A 306 16.57 19.18 8.34
C GLY A 306 16.86 20.42 7.49
N SER A 307 16.13 21.52 7.70
CA SER A 307 16.33 22.77 6.97
C SER A 307 16.64 23.93 7.93
N SER A 308 17.30 24.97 7.41
CA SER A 308 17.55 26.22 8.16
C SER A 308 16.25 26.95 8.49
N LYS A 309 16.23 27.74 9.58
CA LYS A 309 15.09 28.56 9.99
C LYS A 309 14.47 29.35 8.82
N GLY A 310 13.15 29.31 8.71
CA GLY A 310 12.40 29.97 7.62
C GLY A 310 12.35 29.18 6.31
N TRP A 311 12.81 27.91 6.33
CA TRP A 311 12.69 26.98 5.22
C TRP A 311 12.03 25.68 5.69
N THR A 312 11.19 25.13 4.81
CA THR A 312 10.50 23.87 5.01
C THR A 312 11.31 22.77 4.35
N THR A 313 11.64 21.71 5.07
CA THR A 313 12.15 20.48 4.49
C THR A 313 11.02 19.77 3.74
N LEU A 314 11.21 19.50 2.45
CA LEU A 314 10.31 18.75 1.60
C LEU A 314 10.97 17.45 1.12
N LEU A 315 10.35 16.32 1.43
CA LEU A 315 10.71 15.02 0.89
C LEU A 315 9.72 14.65 -0.23
N GLY A 316 10.15 14.72 -1.49
CA GLY A 316 9.37 14.20 -2.60
C GLY A 316 9.43 12.68 -2.62
N ARG A 317 8.33 12.02 -2.26
CA ARG A 317 8.30 10.57 -2.04
C ARG A 317 7.84 9.76 -3.23
N THR A 318 6.85 10.27 -3.95
CA THR A 318 6.31 9.62 -5.16
C THR A 318 6.74 10.37 -6.40
N ALA A 319 6.69 9.72 -7.57
CA ALA A 319 6.95 10.38 -8.85
C ALA A 319 6.08 11.64 -9.02
N LYS A 320 4.80 11.54 -8.64
CA LYS A 320 3.87 12.68 -8.61
C LYS A 320 4.30 13.77 -7.64
N GLY A 321 4.76 13.41 -6.43
CA GLY A 321 5.26 14.38 -5.47
C GLY A 321 6.47 15.15 -6.00
N VAL A 322 7.43 14.45 -6.61
CA VAL A 322 8.60 15.07 -7.25
C VAL A 322 8.20 15.99 -8.40
N GLU A 323 7.26 15.57 -9.24
CA GLU A 323 6.74 16.37 -10.35
C GLU A 323 6.13 17.68 -9.86
N VAL A 324 5.25 17.63 -8.85
CA VAL A 324 4.62 18.83 -8.27
C VAL A 324 5.66 19.77 -7.65
N LEU A 325 6.67 19.23 -6.96
CA LEU A 325 7.76 20.04 -6.39
C LEU A 325 8.52 20.82 -7.47
N LYS A 326 8.96 20.12 -8.52
CA LYS A 326 9.71 20.73 -9.63
C LYS A 326 8.89 21.76 -10.38
N ALA A 327 7.65 21.41 -10.71
CA ALA A 327 6.79 22.30 -11.47
C ALA A 327 6.42 23.58 -10.69
N ALA A 328 6.22 23.48 -9.37
CA ALA A 328 5.99 24.64 -8.52
C ALA A 328 7.24 25.55 -8.37
N GLU A 329 8.44 24.97 -8.36
CA GLU A 329 9.70 25.71 -8.39
C GLU A 329 9.89 26.43 -9.73
N GLU A 330 9.72 25.71 -10.85
CA GLU A 330 9.82 26.27 -12.20
C GLU A 330 8.79 27.38 -12.46
N ALA A 331 7.58 27.24 -11.91
CA ALA A 331 6.54 28.26 -11.97
C ALA A 331 6.73 29.41 -10.96
N GLY A 332 7.77 29.36 -10.13
CA GLY A 332 8.14 30.44 -9.22
C GLY A 332 7.26 30.59 -7.96
N TYR A 333 6.51 29.55 -7.57
CA TYR A 333 5.71 29.56 -6.33
C TYR A 333 6.57 29.26 -5.09
N ILE A 334 7.62 28.46 -5.28
CA ILE A 334 8.61 28.15 -4.27
C ILE A 334 10.01 28.38 -4.83
N GLU A 335 10.95 28.66 -3.94
CA GLU A 335 12.39 28.53 -4.22
C GLU A 335 12.93 27.37 -3.39
N THR A 336 13.90 26.63 -3.95
CA THR A 336 14.52 25.48 -3.26
C THR A 336 16.04 25.57 -3.18
N LYS A 337 16.60 24.81 -2.24
CA LYS A 337 18.05 24.58 -2.11
C LYS A 337 18.33 23.15 -1.61
N PRO A 338 19.45 22.54 -2.02
CA PRO A 338 19.76 21.13 -1.73
C PRO A 338 20.51 20.94 -0.38
N ASP A 339 20.19 21.71 0.66
CA ASP A 339 20.93 21.74 1.92
C ASP A 339 20.25 20.96 3.07
N VAL A 340 19.49 19.91 2.74
CA VAL A 340 18.75 19.14 3.75
C VAL A 340 19.68 18.25 4.57
N GLU A 341 19.72 18.48 5.88
CA GLU A 341 20.44 17.66 6.85
C GLU A 341 19.64 16.41 7.24
N LEU A 342 19.70 15.36 6.42
CA LEU A 342 18.94 14.12 6.60
C LEU A 342 19.14 13.46 7.98
N HIS A 343 20.36 13.52 8.54
CA HIS A 343 20.66 12.94 9.86
C HIS A 343 19.79 13.54 10.98
N ARG A 344 19.49 14.84 10.92
CA ARG A 344 18.61 15.52 11.89
C ARG A 344 17.17 15.04 11.79
N ILE A 345 16.71 14.72 10.57
CA ILE A 345 15.38 14.15 10.35
C ILE A 345 15.31 12.73 10.93
N GLU A 346 16.39 11.95 10.78
CA GLU A 346 16.50 10.61 11.37
C GLU A 346 16.51 10.66 12.89
N GLU A 347 17.25 11.58 13.50
CA GLU A 347 17.24 11.83 14.94
C GLU A 347 15.82 12.18 15.42
N PHE A 348 15.15 13.10 14.74
CA PHE A 348 13.75 13.46 15.01
C PHE A 348 12.81 12.24 14.95
N ALA A 349 12.94 11.39 13.93
CA ALA A 349 12.16 10.18 13.80
C ALA A 349 12.52 9.12 14.87
N SER A 350 13.79 9.08 15.30
CA SER A 350 14.29 8.19 16.35
C SER A 350 13.68 8.52 17.71
N LEU A 351 13.56 9.80 18.07
CA LEU A 351 12.90 10.24 19.30
C LEU A 351 11.47 9.70 19.40
N LYS A 352 10.73 9.74 18.29
CA LYS A 352 9.37 9.17 18.25
C LYS A 352 9.36 7.65 18.46
N MET A 353 10.31 6.93 17.85
CA MET A 353 10.45 5.49 18.05
C MET A 353 10.89 5.14 19.49
N GLN A 354 11.72 5.95 20.13
CA GLN A 354 12.10 5.77 21.54
C GLN A 354 10.87 5.89 22.45
N ARG A 355 10.04 6.93 22.26
CA ARG A 355 8.77 7.10 23.00
C ARG A 355 7.83 5.91 22.78
N PHE A 356 7.66 5.48 21.53
CA PHE A 356 6.87 4.30 21.20
C PHE A 356 7.36 3.04 21.92
N ASN A 357 8.68 2.79 21.92
CA ASN A 357 9.26 1.61 22.57
C ASN A 357 9.10 1.64 24.09
N TRP A 358 9.26 2.82 24.69
CA TRP A 358 9.02 3.03 26.12
C TRP A 358 7.56 2.73 26.49
N GLU A 359 6.60 3.31 25.74
CA GLU A 359 5.18 3.10 26.00
C GLU A 359 4.77 1.64 25.76
N LEU A 360 5.24 1.03 24.67
CA LEU A 360 4.99 -0.38 24.39
C LEU A 360 5.46 -1.26 25.55
N LYS A 361 6.65 -1.01 26.08
CA LYS A 361 7.18 -1.73 27.24
C LYS A 361 6.28 -1.52 28.46
N ARG A 362 5.92 -0.26 28.78
CA ARG A 362 5.04 0.08 29.91
C ARG A 362 3.72 -0.69 29.84
N ARG A 363 3.05 -0.70 28.68
CA ARG A 363 1.79 -1.43 28.48
C ARG A 363 1.96 -2.94 28.67
N LEU A 364 3.01 -3.52 28.12
CA LEU A 364 3.29 -4.95 28.27
C LEU A 364 3.58 -5.32 29.73
N ASP A 365 4.39 -4.54 30.43
CA ASP A 365 4.74 -4.75 31.84
C ASP A 365 3.50 -4.61 32.75
N ALA A 366 2.57 -3.71 32.40
CA ALA A 366 1.30 -3.52 33.09
C ALA A 366 0.22 -4.56 32.72
N GLY A 367 0.50 -5.48 31.77
CA GLY A 367 -0.49 -6.45 31.28
C GLY A 367 -1.64 -5.84 30.48
N GLU A 368 -1.48 -4.60 29.99
CA GLU A 368 -2.46 -3.93 29.15
C GLU A 368 -2.57 -4.63 27.78
N LYS A 369 -3.77 -4.60 27.19
CA LYS A 369 -4.01 -5.15 25.86
C LYS A 369 -3.27 -4.33 24.79
N VAL A 370 -2.31 -4.95 24.11
CA VAL A 370 -1.56 -4.32 23.01
C VAL A 370 -1.96 -4.91 21.67
N LYS A 371 -2.31 -4.02 20.73
CA LYS A 371 -2.55 -4.39 19.33
C LYS A 371 -1.34 -4.05 18.48
N PHE A 372 -0.74 -5.07 17.87
CA PHE A 372 0.42 -4.96 16.98
C PHE A 372 -0.01 -4.50 15.57
N TYR A 373 -0.67 -3.35 15.49
CA TYR A 373 -1.28 -2.83 14.25
C TYR A 373 -0.27 -2.67 13.10
N TRP A 374 1.01 -2.50 13.44
CA TRP A 374 2.14 -2.32 12.54
C TRP A 374 2.75 -3.62 12.02
N ALA A 375 2.40 -4.78 12.56
CA ALA A 375 3.05 -6.04 12.19
C ALA A 375 2.96 -6.31 10.68
N SER A 376 1.80 -5.98 10.07
CA SER A 376 1.59 -6.10 8.63
C SER A 376 2.18 -4.95 7.79
N ASP A 377 3.00 -4.08 8.37
CA ASP A 377 3.85 -3.14 7.62
C ASP A 377 5.00 -3.84 6.91
N TYR A 378 5.34 -5.05 7.36
CA TYR A 378 6.27 -5.93 6.69
C TYR A 378 5.54 -6.82 5.68
N PRO A 379 6.05 -6.93 4.43
CA PRO A 379 5.48 -7.87 3.46
C PRO A 379 5.58 -9.30 4.00
N GLY A 380 4.55 -10.11 3.76
CA GLY A 380 4.53 -11.51 4.19
C GLY A 380 4.20 -11.76 5.67
N VAL A 381 3.98 -10.72 6.47
CA VAL A 381 3.56 -10.86 7.88
C VAL A 381 2.04 -10.77 8.00
N VAL A 382 1.42 -11.83 8.50
CA VAL A 382 -0.04 -11.95 8.57
C VAL A 382 -0.47 -12.53 9.90
N GLY A 383 -1.53 -11.97 10.48
CA GLY A 383 -2.07 -12.43 11.76
C GLY A 383 -2.72 -13.82 11.68
N GLU A 384 -2.52 -14.60 12.73
CA GLU A 384 -3.07 -15.94 12.94
C GLU A 384 -4.28 -15.91 13.89
N THR A 385 -5.10 -16.97 13.86
CA THR A 385 -6.28 -17.09 14.71
C THR A 385 -5.96 -17.13 16.21
N LYS A 386 -4.78 -17.64 16.57
CA LYS A 386 -4.27 -17.70 17.96
C LYS A 386 -3.68 -16.39 18.47
N GLY A 387 -3.81 -15.28 17.73
CA GLY A 387 -3.32 -13.96 18.15
C GLY A 387 -1.81 -13.73 17.96
N THR A 388 -1.16 -14.59 17.18
CA THR A 388 0.25 -14.43 16.75
C THR A 388 0.32 -14.14 15.25
N PHE A 389 1.49 -14.23 14.62
CA PHE A 389 1.70 -13.94 13.21
C PHE A 389 2.52 -15.04 12.54
N TYR A 390 2.22 -15.31 11.27
CA TYR A 390 3.16 -16.03 10.41
C TYR A 390 3.95 -15.07 9.54
N VAL A 391 5.17 -15.45 9.20
CA VAL A 391 6.07 -14.69 8.33
C VAL A 391 6.45 -15.52 7.11
N LYS A 392 6.01 -15.08 5.94
CA LYS A 392 6.28 -15.73 4.66
C LYS A 392 7.60 -15.29 4.05
N ILE A 393 8.54 -16.22 3.98
CA ILE A 393 9.83 -16.07 3.32
C ILE A 393 9.65 -16.30 1.81
N LYS A 394 10.20 -15.37 1.02
CA LYS A 394 10.28 -15.47 -0.43
C LYS A 394 11.29 -16.58 -0.78
N THR A 395 10.91 -17.49 -1.67
CA THR A 395 11.83 -18.47 -2.28
C THR A 395 11.96 -18.19 -3.78
N ASN A 396 12.53 -19.10 -4.56
CA ASN A 396 12.43 -19.05 -6.02
C ASN A 396 11.42 -20.10 -6.52
N SER A 397 10.14 -19.89 -6.19
CA SER A 397 9.05 -20.85 -6.44
C SER A 397 9.40 -22.27 -5.94
N GLY A 398 9.89 -22.38 -4.71
CA GLY A 398 10.22 -23.66 -4.06
C GLY A 398 11.66 -24.11 -4.24
N LEU A 399 12.44 -23.47 -5.12
CA LEU A 399 13.88 -23.67 -5.18
C LEU A 399 14.54 -22.82 -4.08
N THR A 400 15.34 -23.47 -3.23
CA THR A 400 16.06 -22.88 -2.09
C THR A 400 17.35 -23.66 -1.83
N ASN A 401 18.31 -23.06 -1.12
CA ASN A 401 19.54 -23.73 -0.68
C ASN A 401 19.47 -24.16 0.80
N ALA A 402 20.48 -24.93 1.24
CA ALA A 402 20.54 -25.47 2.60
C ALA A 402 20.67 -24.37 3.65
N GLU A 403 21.48 -23.34 3.38
CA GLU A 403 21.74 -22.22 4.28
C GLU A 403 20.46 -21.44 4.59
N THR A 404 19.61 -21.22 3.58
CA THR A 404 18.30 -20.57 3.75
C THR A 404 17.38 -21.38 4.66
N LEU A 405 17.35 -22.71 4.50
CA LEU A 405 16.52 -23.60 5.32
C LEU A 405 17.00 -23.64 6.77
N VAL A 406 18.32 -23.73 6.98
CA VAL A 406 18.94 -23.66 8.31
C VAL A 406 18.58 -22.33 8.98
N LYS A 407 18.77 -21.21 8.27
CA LYS A 407 18.44 -19.87 8.81
C LYS A 407 16.96 -19.74 9.15
N ALA A 408 16.06 -20.23 8.30
CA ALA A 408 14.63 -20.21 8.58
C ALA A 408 14.27 -21.03 9.83
N ALA A 409 14.89 -22.20 10.02
CA ALA A 409 14.67 -23.05 11.19
C ALA A 409 15.19 -22.40 12.49
N GLU A 410 16.35 -21.73 12.43
CA GLU A 410 16.88 -20.94 13.56
C GLU A 410 15.91 -19.81 13.94
N LEU A 411 15.44 -19.04 12.96
CA LEU A 411 14.51 -17.94 13.17
C LEU A 411 13.16 -18.44 13.71
N ALA A 412 12.67 -19.58 13.23
CA ALA A 412 11.44 -20.20 13.73
C ALA A 412 11.57 -20.60 15.22
N LYS A 413 12.70 -21.21 15.62
CA LYS A 413 12.95 -21.55 17.03
C LYS A 413 13.11 -20.31 17.92
N LYS A 414 13.76 -19.26 17.41
CA LYS A 414 14.07 -18.05 18.19
C LYS A 414 12.85 -17.13 18.35
N TYR A 415 12.08 -16.95 17.28
CA TYR A 415 11.03 -15.94 17.20
C TYR A 415 9.61 -16.49 17.06
N GLY A 416 9.43 -17.67 16.47
CA GLY A 416 8.14 -18.35 16.33
C GLY A 416 7.90 -19.40 17.41
N ASP A 417 7.08 -20.40 17.06
CA ASP A 417 6.83 -21.59 17.89
C ASP A 417 7.70 -22.81 17.52
N GLY A 418 8.71 -22.61 16.66
CA GLY A 418 9.57 -23.67 16.14
C GLY A 418 9.04 -24.37 14.89
N SER A 419 7.80 -24.10 14.47
CA SER A 419 7.20 -24.72 13.29
C SER A 419 7.46 -23.94 12.00
N LEU A 420 7.62 -24.68 10.91
CA LEU A 420 7.72 -24.16 9.55
C LEU A 420 6.63 -24.79 8.68
N GLU A 421 6.00 -24.00 7.81
CA GLU A 421 5.03 -24.49 6.83
C GLU A 421 5.51 -24.27 5.39
N LEU A 422 5.43 -25.33 4.58
CA LEU A 422 5.63 -25.26 3.14
C LEU A 422 4.28 -25.05 2.45
N THR A 423 4.12 -23.92 1.81
CA THR A 423 2.84 -23.54 1.22
C THR A 423 2.60 -24.20 -0.14
N THR A 424 1.33 -24.34 -0.53
CA THR A 424 0.93 -24.79 -1.89
C THR A 424 1.41 -23.89 -3.02
N ARG A 425 1.91 -22.69 -2.70
CA ARG A 425 2.55 -21.78 -3.67
C ARG A 425 4.07 -21.83 -3.64
N GLN A 426 4.64 -22.83 -2.98
CA GLN A 426 6.07 -23.09 -2.94
C GLN A 426 6.87 -22.01 -2.16
N SER A 427 6.24 -21.34 -1.20
CA SER A 427 6.90 -20.46 -0.21
C SER A 427 7.06 -21.17 1.13
N LEU A 428 7.93 -20.63 2.00
CA LEU A 428 8.19 -21.09 3.36
C LEU A 428 7.62 -20.09 4.37
N GLU A 429 6.93 -20.55 5.40
CA GLU A 429 6.34 -19.70 6.45
C GLU A 429 6.91 -20.08 7.82
N ILE A 430 7.32 -19.08 8.61
CA ILE A 430 7.59 -19.21 10.04
C ILE A 430 6.27 -18.98 10.79
N GLN A 431 5.84 -19.94 11.61
CA GLN A 431 4.57 -19.90 12.31
C GLN A 431 4.70 -19.39 13.75
N GLY A 432 3.60 -18.87 14.30
CA GLY A 432 3.44 -18.63 15.73
C GLY A 432 4.29 -17.49 16.30
N VAL A 433 4.64 -16.48 15.50
CA VAL A 433 5.47 -15.35 15.92
C VAL A 433 4.66 -14.38 16.78
N PRO A 434 4.99 -14.20 18.08
CA PRO A 434 4.33 -13.20 18.91
C PRO A 434 4.53 -11.79 18.34
N GLY A 435 3.52 -10.93 18.45
CA GLY A 435 3.60 -9.56 17.93
C GLY A 435 4.79 -8.76 18.48
N THR A 436 5.19 -9.00 19.73
CA THR A 436 6.37 -8.39 20.38
C THR A 436 7.70 -8.78 19.74
N LYS A 437 7.72 -9.85 18.94
CA LYS A 437 8.92 -10.39 18.29
C LYS A 437 9.00 -10.07 16.80
N VAL A 438 7.93 -9.56 16.18
CA VAL A 438 7.85 -9.32 14.72
C VAL A 438 8.97 -8.39 14.24
N ASP A 439 9.13 -7.20 14.82
CA ASP A 439 10.16 -6.25 14.37
C ASP A 439 11.58 -6.83 14.48
N LYS A 440 11.88 -7.57 15.55
CA LYS A 440 13.19 -8.23 15.75
C LYS A 440 13.43 -9.36 14.74
N LEU A 441 12.41 -10.19 14.49
CA LEU A 441 12.48 -11.24 13.47
C LEU A 441 12.74 -10.62 12.09
N MET A 442 11.99 -9.59 11.72
CA MET A 442 12.12 -8.96 10.40
C MET A 442 13.49 -8.32 10.20
N ALA A 443 14.03 -7.66 11.24
CA ALA A 443 15.39 -7.10 11.20
C ALA A 443 16.46 -8.19 10.97
N GLU A 444 16.43 -9.29 11.73
CA GLU A 444 17.41 -10.38 11.56
C GLU A 444 17.23 -11.13 10.24
N LEU A 445 15.99 -11.34 9.81
CA LEU A 445 15.66 -11.98 8.53
C LEU A 445 16.26 -11.18 7.36
N TYR A 446 16.04 -9.86 7.31
CA TYR A 446 16.61 -9.04 6.25
C TYR A 446 18.14 -8.93 6.34
N ALA A 447 18.70 -8.86 7.56
CA ALA A 447 20.16 -8.85 7.75
C ALA A 447 20.82 -10.16 7.27
N SER A 448 20.09 -11.29 7.28
CA SER A 448 20.56 -12.56 6.73
C SER A 448 20.48 -12.67 5.20
N GLY A 449 20.03 -11.62 4.50
CA GLY A 449 19.86 -11.62 3.05
C GLY A 449 18.57 -12.27 2.55
N LEU A 450 17.73 -12.77 3.46
CA LEU A 450 16.41 -13.30 3.13
C LEU A 450 15.42 -12.16 2.83
N ALA A 451 14.41 -12.46 2.03
CA ALA A 451 13.32 -11.54 1.72
C ALA A 451 11.98 -12.17 2.09
N THR A 452 10.97 -11.33 2.32
CA THR A 452 9.61 -11.79 2.58
C THR A 452 8.65 -11.33 1.48
N ILE A 453 7.53 -12.02 1.35
CA ILE A 453 6.54 -11.74 0.30
C ILE A 453 5.12 -11.97 0.79
N GLY A 454 4.18 -11.10 0.40
CA GLY A 454 2.78 -11.22 0.80
C GLY A 454 1.93 -12.03 -0.18
N MET A 455 1.43 -11.33 -1.20
CA MET A 455 0.47 -11.85 -2.20
C MET A 455 1.07 -11.86 -3.61
N GLY A 456 0.48 -12.65 -4.52
CA GLY A 456 0.85 -12.66 -5.95
C GLY A 456 2.02 -13.56 -6.32
N TYR A 457 2.54 -14.35 -5.38
CA TYR A 457 3.69 -15.23 -5.59
C TYR A 457 3.49 -16.22 -6.74
N VAL A 458 4.44 -16.33 -7.68
CA VAL A 458 4.32 -17.18 -8.87
C VAL A 458 4.69 -18.63 -8.55
N THR A 459 3.92 -19.60 -9.05
CA THR A 459 4.14 -21.04 -8.81
C THR A 459 4.58 -21.72 -10.10
N THR A 460 5.56 -22.63 -10.02
CA THR A 460 6.15 -23.23 -11.23
C THR A 460 6.51 -24.69 -11.08
N CYS A 461 6.58 -25.41 -12.20
CA CYS A 461 7.36 -26.65 -12.24
C CYS A 461 8.87 -26.33 -12.28
N VAL A 462 9.72 -27.37 -12.29
CA VAL A 462 11.19 -27.19 -12.29
C VAL A 462 11.75 -26.67 -13.63
N GLY A 463 10.98 -26.71 -14.72
CA GLY A 463 11.35 -26.14 -16.02
C GLY A 463 12.51 -26.88 -16.71
N SER A 464 13.06 -26.25 -17.76
CA SER A 464 14.22 -26.76 -18.51
C SER A 464 15.51 -26.85 -17.70
N ASP A 465 15.57 -26.22 -16.53
CA ASP A 465 16.75 -26.23 -15.66
C ASP A 465 17.03 -27.62 -15.06
N TYR A 466 15.97 -28.42 -14.83
CA TYR A 466 16.09 -29.73 -14.18
C TYR A 466 15.25 -30.85 -14.83
N CYS A 467 14.25 -30.53 -15.65
CA CYS A 467 13.39 -31.53 -16.27
C CYS A 467 13.76 -31.74 -17.74
N THR A 468 13.95 -32.99 -18.14
CA THR A 468 14.24 -33.39 -19.53
C THR A 468 13.09 -33.07 -20.50
N GLU A 469 11.85 -33.00 -20.00
CA GLU A 469 10.67 -32.58 -20.77
C GLU A 469 10.56 -31.04 -20.87
N GLY A 470 11.32 -30.29 -20.07
CA GLY A 470 11.26 -28.83 -20.04
C GLY A 470 11.70 -28.22 -21.38
N LEU A 471 10.88 -27.31 -21.90
CA LEU A 471 11.16 -26.59 -23.15
C LEU A 471 11.63 -25.16 -22.89
N VAL A 472 11.27 -24.59 -21.75
CA VAL A 472 11.59 -23.20 -21.39
C VAL A 472 11.92 -23.10 -19.90
N GLU A 473 12.64 -22.03 -19.56
CA GLU A 473 12.94 -21.68 -18.17
C GLU A 473 11.65 -21.28 -17.42
N THR A 474 11.54 -21.65 -16.15
CA THR A 474 10.37 -21.34 -15.33
C THR A 474 10.72 -20.61 -14.05
N LYS A 475 11.78 -21.05 -13.36
CA LYS A 475 12.13 -20.54 -12.03
C LYS A 475 12.58 -19.08 -12.09
N LYS A 476 13.54 -18.75 -12.95
CA LYS A 476 14.05 -17.38 -13.10
C LYS A 476 12.94 -16.39 -13.47
N LEU A 477 12.14 -16.70 -14.50
CA LEU A 477 11.00 -15.89 -14.91
C LEU A 477 9.98 -15.70 -13.76
N ALA A 478 9.69 -16.74 -12.99
CA ALA A 478 8.79 -16.62 -11.84
C ALA A 478 9.35 -15.75 -10.71
N GLY A 479 10.66 -15.78 -10.47
CA GLY A 479 11.33 -14.90 -9.52
C GLY A 479 11.21 -13.42 -9.90
N GLU A 480 11.36 -13.11 -11.19
CA GLU A 480 11.22 -11.77 -11.78
C GLU A 480 9.77 -11.28 -11.72
N LEU A 481 8.81 -12.08 -12.22
CA LEU A 481 7.39 -11.75 -12.15
C LEU A 481 6.90 -11.59 -10.70
N THR A 482 7.41 -12.39 -9.77
CA THR A 482 7.11 -12.21 -8.34
C THR A 482 7.64 -10.87 -7.84
N ALA A 483 8.85 -10.45 -8.22
CA ALA A 483 9.40 -9.18 -7.78
C ALA A 483 8.60 -7.98 -8.34
N GLU A 484 8.13 -8.08 -9.58
CA GLU A 484 7.43 -6.99 -10.28
C GLU A 484 5.93 -6.89 -9.94
N PHE A 485 5.27 -8.04 -9.73
CA PHE A 485 3.81 -8.12 -9.59
C PHE A 485 3.32 -8.59 -8.22
N ALA A 486 4.21 -8.96 -7.29
CA ALA A 486 3.76 -9.24 -5.93
C ALA A 486 3.26 -7.96 -5.25
N GLN A 487 2.33 -8.12 -4.31
CA GLN A 487 1.72 -7.02 -3.55
C GLN A 487 0.95 -5.98 -4.38
N ARG A 488 0.81 -6.14 -5.71
CA ARG A 488 -0.11 -5.31 -6.50
C ARG A 488 -1.51 -5.43 -5.93
N LEU A 489 -2.12 -4.29 -5.60
CA LEU A 489 -3.51 -4.24 -5.16
C LEU A 489 -4.38 -4.30 -6.40
N THR A 490 -4.46 -5.50 -6.96
CA THR A 490 -5.50 -5.83 -7.90
C THR A 490 -6.80 -6.00 -7.10
N PRO A 491 -7.97 -5.70 -7.68
CA PRO A 491 -9.21 -5.70 -6.91
C PRO A 491 -9.58 -7.07 -6.30
N HIS A 492 -8.94 -8.13 -6.75
CA HIS A 492 -8.87 -9.45 -6.12
C HIS A 492 -7.50 -10.08 -6.45
N LYS A 493 -7.04 -11.07 -5.67
CA LYS A 493 -5.79 -11.81 -5.95
C LYS A 493 -5.75 -12.32 -7.40
N ILE A 494 -4.68 -11.96 -8.12
CA ILE A 494 -4.25 -12.57 -9.38
C ILE A 494 -3.16 -13.59 -9.03
N LYS A 495 -3.31 -14.82 -9.50
CA LYS A 495 -2.34 -15.89 -9.36
C LYS A 495 -1.77 -16.24 -10.72
N ILE A 496 -0.45 -16.31 -10.80
CA ILE A 496 0.29 -16.67 -12.01
C ILE A 496 0.90 -18.06 -11.83
N SER A 497 0.90 -18.90 -12.86
CA SER A 497 1.60 -20.20 -12.85
C SER A 497 2.33 -20.46 -14.16
N ILE A 498 3.52 -21.06 -14.07
CA ILE A 498 4.39 -21.35 -15.23
C ILE A 498 4.74 -22.83 -15.26
N SER A 499 4.40 -23.52 -16.35
CA SER A 499 4.91 -24.84 -16.65
C SER A 499 5.85 -24.78 -17.85
N GLY A 500 6.98 -25.47 -17.77
CA GLY A 500 8.00 -25.44 -18.82
C GLY A 500 7.66 -26.24 -20.07
N CYS A 501 6.57 -27.01 -20.07
CA CYS A 501 6.10 -27.79 -21.21
C CYS A 501 4.59 -28.10 -21.11
N PRO A 502 3.97 -28.66 -22.16
CA PRO A 502 2.54 -28.97 -22.20
C PRO A 502 2.05 -30.03 -21.19
N ASN A 503 2.97 -30.77 -20.53
CA ASN A 503 2.60 -31.67 -19.42
C ASN A 503 1.97 -30.91 -18.24
N ALA A 504 2.17 -29.59 -18.16
CA ALA A 504 1.41 -28.70 -17.29
C ALA A 504 1.43 -29.07 -15.79
N CYS A 505 2.59 -29.51 -15.27
CA CYS A 505 2.73 -29.99 -13.88
C CYS A 505 2.29 -28.97 -12.81
N SER A 506 2.33 -27.66 -13.10
CA SER A 506 1.86 -26.60 -12.20
C SER A 506 0.43 -26.12 -12.47
N ARG A 507 -0.30 -26.83 -13.36
CA ARG A 507 -1.68 -26.54 -13.79
C ARG A 507 -1.91 -25.06 -14.16
N PRO A 508 -1.13 -24.49 -15.10
CA PRO A 508 -1.19 -23.07 -15.46
C PRO A 508 -2.56 -22.61 -15.98
N THR A 509 -3.27 -23.42 -16.75
CA THR A 509 -4.62 -23.10 -17.25
C THR A 509 -5.68 -22.99 -16.14
N ARG A 510 -5.34 -23.40 -14.90
CA ARG A 510 -6.18 -23.27 -13.70
C ARG A 510 -5.77 -22.10 -12.80
N HIS A 511 -4.95 -21.19 -13.33
CA HIS A 511 -4.53 -19.94 -12.68
C HIS A 511 -5.09 -18.73 -13.42
N ASP A 512 -5.16 -17.56 -12.76
CA ASP A 512 -5.71 -16.36 -13.41
C ASP A 512 -4.87 -16.02 -14.65
N ILE A 513 -3.55 -16.22 -14.55
CA ILE A 513 -2.63 -16.18 -15.69
C ILE A 513 -1.80 -17.47 -15.69
N GLY A 514 -1.83 -18.18 -16.80
CA GLY A 514 -1.10 -19.42 -17.01
C GLY A 514 -0.10 -19.28 -18.15
N LEU A 515 1.13 -19.74 -17.93
CA LEU A 515 2.17 -19.81 -18.95
C LEU A 515 2.56 -21.27 -19.18
N VAL A 516 2.55 -21.72 -20.43
CA VAL A 516 2.92 -23.07 -20.83
C VAL A 516 4.02 -23.00 -21.89
N GLY A 517 5.19 -23.53 -21.57
CA GLY A 517 6.28 -23.65 -22.53
C GLY A 517 5.93 -24.56 -23.69
N GLN A 518 6.32 -24.18 -24.89
CA GLN A 518 6.08 -24.97 -26.10
C GLN A 518 7.08 -24.60 -27.21
N VAL A 519 7.11 -25.43 -28.23
CA VAL A 519 7.83 -25.20 -29.48
C VAL A 519 6.89 -25.35 -30.67
N ARG A 520 7.16 -24.64 -31.75
CA ARG A 520 6.44 -24.76 -33.02
C ARG A 520 7.22 -25.70 -33.94
N PRO A 521 6.83 -26.99 -34.07
CA PRO A 521 7.45 -27.89 -35.02
C PRO A 521 7.03 -27.55 -36.44
N GLU A 522 7.93 -27.67 -37.41
CA GLU A 522 7.65 -27.54 -38.84
C GLU A 522 8.34 -28.64 -39.61
N VAL A 523 7.74 -29.09 -40.71
CA VAL A 523 8.32 -30.15 -41.52
C VAL A 523 9.05 -29.52 -42.70
N ASP A 524 10.36 -29.78 -42.77
CA ASP A 524 11.17 -29.57 -43.97
C ASP A 524 10.85 -30.71 -44.95
N GLU A 525 10.10 -30.36 -46.01
CA GLU A 525 9.66 -31.32 -47.01
C GLU A 525 10.83 -31.93 -47.80
N GLU A 526 11.96 -31.23 -47.95
CA GLU A 526 13.10 -31.75 -48.69
C GLU A 526 13.82 -32.86 -47.90
N LYS A 527 13.99 -32.66 -46.60
CA LYS A 527 14.63 -33.64 -45.71
C LYS A 527 13.70 -34.78 -45.29
N CYS A 528 12.39 -34.57 -45.31
CA CYS A 528 11.43 -35.56 -44.84
C CYS A 528 11.34 -36.75 -45.82
N ASN A 529 11.70 -37.95 -45.36
CA ASN A 529 11.59 -39.18 -46.16
C ASN A 529 10.36 -40.03 -45.83
N GLY A 530 9.45 -39.55 -44.98
CA GLY A 530 8.21 -40.26 -44.64
C GLY A 530 8.37 -41.45 -43.69
N CYS A 531 9.50 -41.61 -43.01
CA CYS A 531 9.77 -42.76 -42.13
C CYS A 531 8.80 -42.99 -40.95
N GLY A 532 7.89 -42.05 -40.65
CA GLY A 532 6.85 -42.24 -39.62
C GLY A 532 7.30 -42.03 -38.17
N ARG A 533 8.60 -41.91 -37.88
CA ARG A 533 9.11 -41.79 -36.50
C ARG A 533 8.47 -40.67 -35.68
N CYS A 534 8.24 -39.51 -36.30
CA CYS A 534 7.58 -38.38 -35.64
C CYS A 534 6.11 -38.67 -35.27
N ALA A 535 5.41 -39.49 -36.05
CA ALA A 535 4.05 -39.93 -35.74
C ALA A 535 4.04 -40.91 -34.55
N GLU A 536 4.97 -41.87 -34.49
CA GLU A 536 5.12 -42.79 -33.34
C GLU A 536 5.39 -42.05 -32.03
N LEU A 537 6.19 -40.98 -32.07
CA LEU A 537 6.52 -40.17 -30.90
C LEU A 537 5.39 -39.23 -30.46
N CYS A 538 4.40 -38.99 -31.31
CA CYS A 538 3.35 -38.02 -31.06
C CYS A 538 2.31 -38.59 -30.08
N ARG A 539 2.39 -38.19 -28.81
CA ARG A 539 1.48 -38.65 -27.74
C ARG A 539 0.03 -38.12 -27.85
N VAL A 540 -0.26 -37.29 -28.84
CA VAL A 540 -1.56 -36.63 -29.06
C VAL A 540 -2.08 -36.87 -30.48
N ASP A 541 -1.47 -37.81 -31.22
CA ASP A 541 -1.88 -38.22 -32.56
C ASP A 541 -2.08 -37.04 -33.55
N ALA A 542 -1.18 -36.05 -33.44
CA ALA A 542 -1.20 -34.84 -34.26
C ALA A 542 -0.38 -34.96 -35.55
N ILE A 543 0.29 -36.08 -35.81
CA ILE A 543 1.16 -36.23 -36.98
C ILE A 543 0.72 -37.45 -37.78
N SER A 544 0.55 -37.25 -39.08
CA SER A 544 0.23 -38.30 -40.04
C SER A 544 1.22 -38.29 -41.20
N ILE A 545 1.38 -39.42 -41.90
CA ILE A 545 2.19 -39.49 -43.12
C ILE A 545 1.26 -39.46 -44.33
N VAL A 546 1.33 -38.39 -45.11
CA VAL A 546 0.49 -38.16 -46.30
C VAL A 546 1.41 -37.96 -47.49
N LEU A 547 1.19 -38.74 -48.56
CA LEU A 547 2.02 -38.69 -49.77
C LEU A 547 3.54 -38.80 -49.49
N GLY A 548 3.90 -39.63 -48.51
CA GLY A 548 5.31 -39.86 -48.13
C GLY A 548 5.96 -38.74 -47.31
N LYS A 549 5.19 -37.75 -46.84
CA LYS A 549 5.68 -36.64 -46.00
C LYS A 549 4.91 -36.57 -44.69
N ALA A 550 5.57 -36.09 -43.64
CA ALA A 550 4.91 -35.83 -42.37
C ALA A 550 4.04 -34.58 -42.46
N VAL A 551 2.80 -34.66 -41.98
CA VAL A 551 1.85 -33.55 -41.90
C VAL A 551 1.41 -33.40 -40.44
N ILE A 552 1.54 -32.18 -39.91
CA ILE A 552 1.20 -31.86 -38.52
C ILE A 552 -0.18 -31.19 -38.47
N ASP A 553 -1.13 -31.86 -37.82
CA ASP A 553 -2.41 -31.30 -37.42
C ASP A 553 -2.19 -30.28 -36.29
N ARG A 554 -2.41 -29.00 -36.60
CA ARG A 554 -2.15 -27.88 -35.69
C ARG A 554 -3.17 -27.78 -34.56
N ASP A 555 -4.37 -28.32 -34.74
CA ASP A 555 -5.43 -28.27 -33.72
C ASP A 555 -5.19 -29.32 -32.63
N LYS A 556 -4.54 -30.44 -32.98
CA LYS A 556 -4.13 -31.47 -32.01
C LYS A 556 -2.74 -31.24 -31.42
N CYS A 557 -1.85 -30.58 -32.15
CA CYS A 557 -0.47 -30.39 -31.71
C CYS A 557 -0.42 -29.51 -30.46
N VAL A 558 0.13 -30.06 -29.37
CA VAL A 558 0.33 -29.32 -28.12
C VAL A 558 1.70 -28.62 -28.03
N GLY A 559 2.51 -28.67 -29.08
CA GLY A 559 3.83 -28.01 -29.11
C GLY A 559 4.88 -28.62 -28.16
N CYS A 560 4.82 -29.92 -27.89
CA CYS A 560 5.74 -30.59 -26.95
C CYS A 560 7.16 -30.82 -27.51
N GLY A 561 7.36 -30.73 -28.82
CA GLY A 561 8.68 -30.84 -29.45
C GLY A 561 9.27 -32.25 -29.58
N TRP A 562 8.55 -33.30 -29.18
CA TRP A 562 9.02 -34.69 -29.29
C TRP A 562 9.37 -35.09 -30.73
N CYS A 563 8.58 -34.63 -31.70
CA CYS A 563 8.83 -34.86 -33.12
C CYS A 563 10.11 -34.16 -33.62
N VAL A 564 10.46 -32.98 -33.09
CA VAL A 564 11.70 -32.27 -33.41
C VAL A 564 12.90 -33.04 -32.87
N ARG A 565 12.88 -33.36 -31.57
CA ARG A 565 13.97 -34.04 -30.87
C ARG A 565 14.25 -35.44 -31.40
N GLY A 566 13.22 -36.12 -31.90
CA GLY A 566 13.29 -37.52 -32.31
C GLY A 566 13.29 -37.76 -33.81
N CYS A 567 13.35 -36.72 -34.65
CA CYS A 567 13.43 -36.90 -36.10
C CYS A 567 14.83 -37.37 -36.51
N PRO A 568 15.00 -38.60 -37.04
CA PRO A 568 16.33 -39.12 -37.40
C PRO A 568 16.94 -38.42 -38.63
N ASN A 569 16.12 -37.72 -39.42
CA ASN A 569 16.57 -37.02 -40.64
C ASN A 569 16.63 -35.50 -40.44
N GLU A 570 16.44 -35.01 -39.21
CA GLU A 570 16.39 -33.56 -38.91
C GLU A 570 15.37 -32.79 -39.76
N ALA A 571 14.33 -33.49 -40.22
CA ALA A 571 13.30 -32.95 -41.10
C ALA A 571 12.16 -32.28 -40.35
N VAL A 572 12.02 -32.51 -39.05
CA VAL A 572 11.10 -31.75 -38.21
C VAL A 572 11.91 -30.74 -37.44
N VAL A 573 11.80 -29.47 -37.81
CA VAL A 573 12.58 -28.36 -37.27
C VAL A 573 11.77 -27.54 -36.28
N GLU A 574 12.47 -26.84 -35.39
CA GLU A 574 11.86 -25.86 -34.48
C GLU A 574 11.85 -24.49 -35.15
N LEU A 575 10.67 -23.94 -35.42
CA LEU A 575 10.54 -22.57 -35.92
C LEU A 575 10.59 -21.54 -34.81
N GLU A 576 9.85 -21.80 -33.74
CA GLU A 576 9.65 -20.86 -32.65
C GLU A 576 9.64 -21.61 -31.31
N ARG A 577 10.16 -20.97 -30.27
CA ARG A 577 10.12 -21.44 -28.89
C ARG A 577 9.66 -20.31 -27.99
N GLY A 578 8.75 -20.62 -27.09
CA GLY A 578 8.25 -19.62 -26.15
C GLY A 578 7.15 -20.19 -25.26
N TYR A 579 6.22 -19.31 -24.88
CA TYR A 579 5.14 -19.64 -23.97
C TYR A 579 3.79 -19.40 -24.66
N SER A 580 2.79 -20.24 -24.40
CA SER A 580 1.40 -19.82 -24.57
C SER A 580 0.96 -19.13 -23.28
N MET A 581 0.24 -18.03 -23.44
CA MET A 581 -0.40 -17.35 -22.32
C MET A 581 -1.89 -17.66 -22.30
N TRP A 582 -2.36 -18.08 -21.12
CA TRP A 582 -3.74 -18.40 -20.83
C TRP A 582 -4.25 -17.48 -19.74
N ILE A 583 -5.49 -17.01 -19.82
CA ILE A 583 -6.07 -16.10 -18.83
C ILE A 583 -7.45 -16.54 -18.35
N GLY A 584 -7.81 -16.15 -17.13
CA GLY A 584 -9.14 -16.35 -16.56
C GLY A 584 -9.37 -17.67 -15.82
N GLY A 585 -8.37 -18.55 -15.76
CA GLY A 585 -8.46 -19.81 -15.03
C GLY A 585 -8.49 -19.62 -13.50
N ASN A 586 -9.12 -20.53 -12.76
CA ASN A 586 -8.95 -20.64 -11.32
C ASN A 586 -9.50 -21.98 -10.75
N ASP A 587 -8.92 -22.45 -9.64
CA ASP A 587 -9.46 -23.53 -8.79
C ASP A 587 -10.08 -23.00 -7.48
N ALA A 588 -10.71 -21.83 -7.49
CA ALA A 588 -11.37 -21.31 -6.28
C ALA A 588 -12.82 -21.79 -6.17
N ARG A 589 -13.63 -21.11 -5.34
CA ARG A 589 -15.04 -21.44 -5.06
C ARG A 589 -15.92 -21.62 -6.31
N ARG A 590 -15.54 -20.99 -7.43
CA ARG A 590 -16.17 -21.15 -8.74
C ARG A 590 -15.07 -21.42 -9.76
N PRO A 591 -14.67 -22.68 -9.95
CA PRO A 591 -13.59 -23.00 -10.85
C PRO A 591 -13.88 -22.53 -12.28
N ALA A 592 -12.85 -22.10 -12.98
CA ALA A 592 -12.91 -21.76 -14.38
C ALA A 592 -11.65 -22.27 -15.07
N GLU A 593 -11.79 -22.69 -16.31
CA GLU A 593 -10.66 -22.98 -17.18
C GLU A 593 -10.20 -21.69 -17.86
N GLY A 594 -8.88 -21.53 -17.97
CA GLY A 594 -8.29 -20.42 -18.69
C GLY A 594 -8.51 -20.55 -20.18
N ILE A 595 -8.66 -19.41 -20.85
CA ILE A 595 -8.72 -19.32 -22.31
C ILE A 595 -7.35 -18.93 -22.83
N LEU A 596 -7.04 -19.34 -24.06
CA LEU A 596 -5.81 -18.92 -24.72
C LEU A 596 -5.90 -17.42 -25.06
N LEU A 597 -4.95 -16.63 -24.56
CA LEU A 597 -4.79 -15.22 -24.92
C LEU A 597 -3.89 -15.08 -26.15
N LYS A 598 -2.72 -15.73 -26.10
CA LYS A 598 -1.71 -15.68 -27.17
C LYS A 598 -1.03 -17.04 -27.27
N SER A 599 -0.99 -17.58 -28.48
CA SER A 599 -0.41 -18.90 -28.76
C SER A 599 1.10 -18.89 -28.61
N PHE A 600 1.82 -17.82 -28.95
CA PHE A 600 3.26 -17.70 -28.75
C PHE A 600 3.61 -16.32 -28.17
N CYS A 601 4.27 -16.33 -27.02
CA CYS A 601 4.82 -15.16 -26.36
C CYS A 601 6.31 -15.38 -26.14
N THR A 602 7.12 -14.36 -26.39
CA THR A 602 8.51 -14.38 -25.91
C THR A 602 8.56 -14.09 -24.42
N ARG A 603 9.71 -14.32 -23.79
CA ARG A 603 9.92 -14.00 -22.37
C ARG A 603 9.71 -12.51 -22.09
N GLU A 604 10.17 -11.68 -23.01
CA GLU A 604 10.20 -10.21 -22.91
C GLU A 604 8.80 -9.61 -23.01
N GLU A 605 7.89 -10.23 -23.75
CA GLU A 605 6.49 -9.78 -23.88
C GLU A 605 5.63 -10.06 -22.64
N ILE A 606 5.99 -11.07 -21.84
CA ILE A 606 5.16 -11.58 -20.74
C ILE A 606 4.84 -10.52 -19.68
N PRO A 607 5.80 -9.73 -19.15
CA PRO A 607 5.50 -8.69 -18.17
C PRO A 607 4.47 -7.67 -18.67
N GLY A 608 4.61 -7.20 -19.92
CA GLY A 608 3.67 -6.25 -20.53
C GLY A 608 2.25 -6.82 -20.62
N LEU A 609 2.12 -8.07 -21.07
CA LEU A 609 0.84 -8.78 -21.13
C LEU A 609 0.20 -8.95 -19.73
N VAL A 610 0.99 -9.31 -18.72
CA VAL A 610 0.49 -9.44 -17.33
C VAL A 610 -0.03 -8.09 -16.82
N ASP A 611 0.67 -7.00 -17.10
CA ASP A 611 0.25 -5.64 -16.74
C ASP A 611 -1.04 -5.22 -17.45
N ALA A 612 -1.15 -5.50 -18.76
CA ALA A 612 -2.36 -5.25 -19.54
C ALA A 612 -3.58 -6.02 -19.00
N VAL A 613 -3.41 -7.29 -18.64
CA VAL A 613 -4.47 -8.10 -17.99
C VAL A 613 -4.89 -7.48 -16.65
N ALA A 614 -3.93 -7.05 -15.83
CA ALA A 614 -4.22 -6.44 -14.54
C ALA A 614 -4.96 -5.10 -14.67
N LYS A 615 -4.53 -4.22 -15.59
CA LYS A 615 -5.19 -2.95 -15.92
C LYS A 615 -6.62 -3.16 -16.41
N THR A 616 -6.83 -4.10 -17.32
CA THR A 616 -8.15 -4.42 -17.86
C THR A 616 -9.08 -4.99 -16.78
N LEU A 617 -8.55 -5.83 -15.87
CA LEU A 617 -9.31 -6.32 -14.72
C LEU A 617 -9.72 -5.17 -13.77
N VAL A 618 -8.83 -4.22 -13.51
CA VAL A 618 -9.14 -3.04 -12.68
C VAL A 618 -10.27 -2.22 -13.30
N LYS A 619 -10.24 -2.01 -14.61
CA LYS A 619 -11.25 -1.24 -15.35
C LYS A 619 -12.65 -1.83 -15.23
N TYR A 620 -12.80 -3.14 -15.47
CA TYR A 620 -14.13 -3.75 -15.64
C TYR A 620 -14.77 -4.31 -14.38
N LYS A 621 -14.04 -4.37 -13.28
CA LYS A 621 -14.55 -5.05 -12.10
C LYS A 621 -15.61 -4.20 -11.39
N THR A 622 -16.70 -4.87 -10.97
CA THR A 622 -17.81 -4.21 -10.28
C THR A 622 -17.92 -4.57 -8.79
N LYS A 623 -17.41 -5.74 -8.36
CA LYS A 623 -17.52 -6.24 -6.97
C LYS A 623 -16.16 -6.62 -6.37
N PRO A 624 -15.42 -5.65 -5.78
CA PRO A 624 -14.14 -5.86 -5.11
C PRO A 624 -14.17 -7.02 -4.12
N GLY A 625 -13.10 -7.81 -4.06
CA GLY A 625 -13.03 -8.99 -3.19
C GLY A 625 -13.93 -10.20 -3.53
N ARG A 626 -14.81 -10.10 -4.55
CA ARG A 626 -15.72 -11.20 -4.93
C ARG A 626 -15.45 -11.79 -6.32
N GLU A 627 -15.05 -10.96 -7.27
CA GLU A 627 -14.86 -11.39 -8.67
C GLU A 627 -13.38 -11.68 -8.97
N ARG A 628 -13.14 -12.87 -9.54
CA ARG A 628 -11.87 -13.31 -10.15
C ARG A 628 -11.83 -12.94 -11.62
N LEU A 629 -10.64 -12.97 -12.22
CA LEU A 629 -10.43 -12.58 -13.61
C LEU A 629 -11.40 -13.26 -14.57
N GLY A 630 -11.52 -14.59 -14.53
CA GLY A 630 -12.45 -15.32 -15.41
C GLY A 630 -13.92 -14.95 -15.24
N ASN A 631 -14.34 -14.56 -14.03
CA ASN A 631 -15.72 -14.13 -13.79
C ASN A 631 -15.99 -12.76 -14.43
N VAL A 632 -15.02 -11.85 -14.31
CA VAL A 632 -15.10 -10.51 -14.94
C VAL A 632 -15.10 -10.66 -16.46
N MET A 633 -14.23 -11.49 -17.01
CA MET A 633 -14.19 -11.75 -18.46
C MET A 633 -15.54 -12.27 -19.00
N LYS A 634 -16.17 -13.21 -18.28
CA LYS A 634 -17.51 -13.72 -18.65
C LYS A 634 -18.58 -12.63 -18.62
N GLN A 635 -18.52 -11.73 -17.63
CA GLN A 635 -19.49 -10.63 -17.50
C GLN A 635 -19.33 -9.57 -18.59
N VAL A 636 -18.09 -9.20 -18.93
CA VAL A 636 -17.77 -8.19 -19.95
C VAL A 636 -18.01 -8.71 -21.36
N GLY A 637 -17.90 -10.01 -21.55
CA GLY A 637 -17.75 -10.65 -22.85
C GLY A 637 -16.28 -10.95 -23.11
N VAL A 638 -15.97 -12.23 -23.27
CA VAL A 638 -14.59 -12.73 -23.36
C VAL A 638 -13.82 -12.08 -24.51
N GLY A 639 -14.39 -12.03 -25.71
CA GLY A 639 -13.73 -11.43 -26.88
C GLY A 639 -13.42 -9.94 -26.68
N LYS A 640 -14.35 -9.19 -26.09
CA LYS A 640 -14.13 -7.77 -25.77
C LYS A 640 -12.98 -7.59 -24.78
N PHE A 641 -12.93 -8.42 -23.73
CA PHE A 641 -11.86 -8.35 -22.74
C PHE A 641 -10.50 -8.70 -23.37
N VAL A 642 -10.44 -9.75 -24.19
CA VAL A 642 -9.22 -10.19 -24.86
C VAL A 642 -8.67 -9.13 -25.80
N ASN A 643 -9.53 -8.55 -26.66
CA ASN A 643 -9.10 -7.51 -27.59
C ASN A 643 -8.50 -6.32 -26.85
N GLU A 644 -9.14 -5.86 -25.78
CA GLU A 644 -8.61 -4.73 -25.01
C GLU A 644 -7.28 -5.04 -24.31
N VAL A 645 -7.07 -6.28 -23.85
CA VAL A 645 -5.77 -6.69 -23.31
C VAL A 645 -4.69 -6.63 -24.39
N LEU A 646 -5.00 -7.10 -25.60
CA LEU A 646 -4.05 -7.11 -26.72
C LEU A 646 -3.78 -5.70 -27.25
N ASP A 647 -4.74 -4.78 -27.19
CA ASP A 647 -4.55 -3.37 -27.59
C ASP A 647 -3.65 -2.59 -26.61
N LEU A 648 -3.57 -3.05 -25.35
CA LEU A 648 -2.78 -2.42 -24.28
C LEU A 648 -1.36 -2.98 -24.13
N ALA A 649 -1.10 -4.16 -24.69
CA ALA A 649 0.16 -4.91 -24.57
C ALA A 649 1.07 -4.61 -25.77
#